data_AF-A0A6J0TGU1-F1
#
_entry.id   AF-A0A6J0TGU1-F1
#
_cell.length_a   1.000
_cell.length_b   1.000
_cell.length_c   1.000
_cell.angle_alpha   90.00
_cell.angle_beta   90.00
_cell.angle_gamma   90.00
#
_symmetry.space_group_name_H-M   'P 1'
#
loop_
_entity.id
_entity.type
_entity.pdbx_description
1 polymer ?
#
loop_
_entity_poly.entity_id
_entity_poly.type
_entity_poly.pdbx_seq_one_letter_code
_entity_poly.pdbx_strand_id
1 'polypeptide(L)'
;MGPGGGGGTLSPAWWPPRRRWPLDSLLLFLALLLLLHSSEEEKEGDAASNLLSDVCATCHANATCQQIDGKNACVCNYGFVGNGRTYCQDKDECQIGTEKICGDHTSCHNTYGSFYCVCLEGFQASSKNKIFIPNDGTNCIDINECEVSDICGLGGRCLNTAGSYECYCMEGYQIENGSEPFHSLTTNISCKEIDCGKPPEVQNTEIIWDNTTTFGSTVYYKCKDGFQHLGERNFSQCTVAQKWESITFECKEITCGQPPIISHSKRIWNGLSQLGSVVEFTCIKGFYPAGTKRRSFCTRSGAWEFLDLRCEKVEEFADVALNESCLTWRRRYGSAGINETYQLSMRMLGSESNTTTDILINPPAREETVNVCLQLHQDTNYSVEITARFARLILMLKIIHPVVEKKVEFSNITLVNGTCIKWWRESGTAQAEETYVIHVQGLRWYQEQFHHELILNFTTDSQTPEVCFNFLPGSNYSVNVSTINLDHNVVVSTKTEIDDPEPPKVEFISVQGFVPLLRLRKAEEKNGPISSYQAVVIPWSSQCNFNCYSSTNVTYFSKGSDSESYVAAEFPAQAIGDGTLEFAPGDRLYYGKYYNAPLKQGRDYCIIVRTISEWDEVRTQSCVAWAQIKDLSSPPQHLTVVVLGSVAACCSILLLLLCVACG
;
A
#
# COMPACT_ATOMS: atom_id res chain seq x y z
N MET A 1 -8.41 3.80 -65.23
CA MET A 1 -8.03 4.75 -66.31
C MET A 1 -8.09 6.16 -65.73
N GLY A 2 -7.12 7.03 -66.00
CA GLY A 2 -7.21 8.48 -65.69
C GLY A 2 -7.59 9.28 -66.96
N PRO A 3 -7.23 10.58 -67.10
CA PRO A 3 -6.48 11.43 -66.17
C PRO A 3 -7.04 12.89 -66.04
N GLY A 4 -6.27 13.81 -65.42
CA GLY A 4 -6.48 15.28 -65.43
C GLY A 4 -7.40 15.80 -64.31
N GLY A 5 -7.20 16.99 -63.70
CA GLY A 5 -6.24 18.07 -63.94
C GLY A 5 -6.86 19.27 -64.69
N GLY A 6 -6.70 20.53 -64.27
CA GLY A 6 -6.11 21.06 -63.04
C GLY A 6 -5.83 22.58 -63.08
N GLY A 7 -5.72 23.22 -61.91
CA GLY A 7 -5.23 24.61 -61.69
C GLY A 7 -6.18 25.75 -62.12
N GLY A 8 -6.10 26.94 -61.48
CA GLY A 8 -6.71 28.10 -62.13
C GLY A 8 -6.75 29.52 -61.52
N THR A 9 -6.62 29.76 -60.21
CA THR A 9 -6.22 31.07 -59.61
C THR A 9 -7.06 32.37 -59.85
N LEU A 10 -6.88 33.33 -58.92
CA LEU A 10 -7.10 34.80 -58.98
C LEU A 10 -8.45 35.44 -58.54
N SER A 11 -8.36 36.09 -57.37
CA SER A 11 -9.11 37.28 -56.91
C SER A 11 -8.69 38.57 -57.68
N PRO A 12 -9.15 39.82 -57.38
CA PRO A 12 -10.07 40.29 -56.32
C PRO A 12 -11.06 41.45 -56.73
N ALA A 13 -11.71 42.05 -55.70
CA ALA A 13 -12.03 43.50 -55.54
C ALA A 13 -13.15 44.23 -56.38
N TRP A 14 -14.31 44.40 -55.73
CA TRP A 14 -14.99 45.68 -55.39
C TRP A 14 -15.15 46.86 -56.39
N TRP A 15 -16.43 47.20 -56.67
CA TRP A 15 -17.03 48.58 -56.80
C TRP A 15 -16.62 49.47 -58.02
N PRO A 16 -17.38 50.57 -58.38
CA PRO A 16 -18.80 50.85 -58.19
C PRO A 16 -19.64 51.10 -59.52
N PRO A 17 -20.12 52.30 -59.98
CA PRO A 17 -21.57 52.46 -60.22
C PRO A 17 -22.09 53.25 -61.48
N ARG A 18 -23.43 53.37 -61.57
CA ARG A 18 -24.28 54.44 -62.19
C ARG A 18 -24.63 54.44 -63.71
N ARG A 19 -25.97 54.48 -63.95
CA ARG A 19 -26.75 55.30 -64.93
C ARG A 19 -26.66 54.95 -66.44
N ARG A 20 -27.68 55.22 -67.29
CA ARG A 20 -29.17 55.31 -67.16
C ARG A 20 -29.80 55.54 -68.56
N TRP A 21 -30.97 54.92 -68.84
CA TRP A 21 -32.06 55.46 -69.71
C TRP A 21 -31.74 55.60 -71.23
N PRO A 22 -32.66 56.03 -72.13
CA PRO A 22 -34.07 56.48 -72.00
C PRO A 22 -35.06 55.59 -72.84
N LEU A 23 -36.29 55.93 -73.31
CA LEU A 23 -37.21 57.10 -73.23
C LEU A 23 -38.66 56.62 -73.55
N ASP A 24 -39.71 57.09 -72.84
CA ASP A 24 -41.04 57.52 -73.38
C ASP A 24 -42.09 57.67 -72.26
N SER A 25 -43.16 58.48 -72.34
CA SER A 25 -43.33 59.89 -72.80
C SER A 25 -44.68 60.38 -72.20
N LEU A 26 -44.73 61.36 -71.27
CA LEU A 26 -44.76 62.82 -71.48
C LEU A 26 -46.04 63.27 -72.26
N LEU A 27 -46.88 64.24 -71.84
CA LEU A 27 -46.69 65.60 -71.30
C LEU A 27 -47.93 66.03 -70.43
N LEU A 28 -48.17 67.26 -69.91
CA LEU A 28 -47.58 68.61 -70.08
C LEU A 28 -47.91 69.51 -68.84
N PHE A 29 -46.88 69.99 -68.10
CA PHE A 29 -46.69 71.39 -67.59
C PHE A 29 -47.74 71.97 -66.58
N LEU A 30 -47.56 73.01 -65.75
CA LEU A 30 -46.53 74.01 -65.35
C LEU A 30 -47.00 74.58 -63.94
N ALA A 31 -46.41 75.50 -63.16
CA ALA A 31 -45.23 76.38 -63.27
C ALA A 31 -44.54 76.70 -61.91
N LEU A 32 -43.20 76.65 -61.92
CA LEU A 32 -42.20 77.62 -61.42
C LEU A 32 -42.44 78.55 -60.18
N LEU A 33 -41.51 78.39 -59.23
CA LEU A 33 -40.60 79.42 -58.65
C LEU A 33 -41.02 80.41 -57.53
N LEU A 34 -40.20 80.35 -56.46
CA LEU A 34 -39.51 81.45 -55.75
C LEU A 34 -40.21 82.36 -54.71
N LEU A 35 -39.56 82.35 -53.53
CA LEU A 35 -39.25 83.48 -52.62
C LEU A 35 -40.30 84.07 -51.67
N LEU A 36 -39.86 84.15 -50.41
CA LEU A 36 -40.01 85.24 -49.43
C LEU A 36 -41.39 85.60 -48.84
N HIS A 37 -41.45 85.38 -47.51
CA HIS A 37 -41.96 86.29 -46.48
C HIS A 37 -43.47 86.59 -46.35
N SER A 38 -43.92 86.48 -45.09
CA SER A 38 -44.96 87.28 -44.41
C SER A 38 -46.28 87.60 -45.14
N SER A 39 -47.37 87.10 -44.58
CA SER A 39 -48.27 87.98 -43.80
C SER A 39 -49.13 87.16 -42.85
N GLU A 40 -49.35 87.70 -41.65
CA GLU A 40 -50.56 87.44 -40.88
C GLU A 40 -51.69 88.28 -41.51
N GLU A 41 -52.92 87.77 -41.57
CA GLU A 41 -54.09 88.50 -41.06
C GLU A 41 -55.34 87.61 -40.99
N GLU A 42 -56.31 88.08 -40.22
CA GLU A 42 -57.58 87.43 -39.93
C GLU A 42 -58.63 87.69 -41.04
N LYS A 43 -59.58 86.77 -41.26
CA LYS A 43 -60.98 86.99 -40.80
C LYS A 43 -61.95 85.84 -41.07
N GLU A 44 -62.54 85.37 -39.97
CA GLU A 44 -63.97 85.54 -39.65
C GLU A 44 -65.00 85.38 -40.79
N GLY A 45 -65.88 84.39 -40.62
CA GLY A 45 -67.30 84.49 -41.00
C GLY A 45 -67.72 83.91 -42.35
N ASP A 46 -68.31 82.71 -42.32
CA ASP A 46 -69.75 82.62 -42.57
C ASP A 46 -70.37 81.40 -41.87
N ALA A 47 -71.68 81.43 -41.58
CA ALA A 47 -72.35 80.41 -40.77
C ALA A 47 -73.67 79.94 -41.39
N ALA A 48 -73.63 78.78 -42.06
CA ALA A 48 -74.81 78.08 -42.57
C ALA A 48 -74.85 76.63 -42.06
N SER A 49 -76.02 76.19 -41.59
CA SER A 49 -76.17 75.02 -40.71
C SER A 49 -76.44 73.69 -41.41
N ASN A 50 -76.08 72.59 -40.72
CA ASN A 50 -76.51 71.19 -40.94
C ASN A 50 -76.06 70.55 -42.29
N LEU A 51 -75.55 69.32 -42.34
CA LEU A 51 -75.86 68.16 -41.51
C LEU A 51 -74.68 67.16 -41.53
N LEU A 52 -73.69 67.31 -40.64
CA LEU A 52 -72.84 66.17 -40.28
C LEU A 52 -73.55 65.36 -39.21
N SER A 53 -73.76 64.07 -39.47
CA SER A 53 -73.99 63.07 -38.43
C SER A 53 -72.87 63.21 -37.40
N ASP A 54 -73.21 63.51 -36.14
CA ASP A 54 -72.23 63.31 -35.07
C ASP A 54 -71.82 61.83 -35.08
N VAL A 55 -70.51 61.60 -35.20
CA VAL A 55 -69.94 60.27 -35.24
C VAL A 55 -69.99 59.66 -33.83
N CYS A 56 -69.84 60.50 -32.79
CA CYS A 56 -69.87 60.05 -31.40
C CYS A 56 -71.25 59.54 -30.96
N ALA A 57 -72.33 60.21 -31.38
CA ALA A 57 -73.71 59.81 -31.09
C ALA A 57 -74.13 58.43 -31.64
N THR A 58 -73.30 57.78 -32.47
CA THR A 58 -73.62 56.49 -33.13
C THR A 58 -72.46 55.49 -33.10
N CYS A 59 -71.64 55.50 -32.05
CA CYS A 59 -70.63 54.46 -31.82
C CYS A 59 -71.24 53.13 -31.38
N HIS A 60 -70.53 52.03 -31.66
CA HIS A 60 -70.88 50.69 -31.19
C HIS A 60 -70.81 50.62 -29.65
N ALA A 61 -71.59 49.74 -29.01
CA ALA A 61 -71.68 49.67 -27.55
C ALA A 61 -70.32 49.45 -26.85
N ASN A 62 -69.40 48.75 -27.52
CA ASN A 62 -68.04 48.47 -27.04
C ASN A 62 -67.01 49.40 -27.73
N ALA A 63 -67.36 50.66 -27.96
CA ALA A 63 -66.49 51.67 -28.54
C ALA A 63 -66.63 53.01 -27.82
N THR A 64 -65.56 53.80 -27.85
CA THR A 64 -65.53 55.18 -27.34
C THR A 64 -65.24 56.14 -28.49
N CYS A 65 -65.86 57.32 -28.46
CA CYS A 65 -65.52 58.36 -29.43
C CYS A 65 -64.23 59.06 -29.00
N GLN A 66 -63.25 59.14 -29.90
CA GLN A 66 -61.96 59.79 -29.67
C GLN A 66 -61.65 60.70 -30.85
N GLN A 67 -60.92 61.80 -30.60
CA GLN A 67 -60.55 62.73 -31.67
C GLN A 67 -59.18 62.32 -32.26
N ILE A 68 -59.20 61.86 -33.52
CA ILE A 68 -58.02 61.45 -34.27
C ILE A 68 -57.85 62.44 -35.44
N ASP A 69 -56.67 63.06 -35.55
CA ASP A 69 -56.35 64.06 -36.59
C ASP A 69 -57.42 65.16 -36.74
N GLY A 70 -57.91 65.65 -35.60
CA GLY A 70 -58.95 66.67 -35.50
C GLY A 70 -60.39 66.19 -35.75
N LYS A 71 -60.59 64.92 -36.14
CA LYS A 71 -61.92 64.35 -36.46
C LYS A 71 -62.39 63.38 -35.39
N ASN A 72 -63.69 63.43 -35.08
CA ASN A 72 -64.32 62.48 -34.17
C ASN A 72 -64.46 61.10 -34.84
N ALA A 73 -63.87 60.08 -34.23
CA ALA A 73 -63.92 58.69 -34.69
C ALA A 73 -64.31 57.76 -33.55
N CYS A 74 -65.14 56.76 -33.82
CA CYS A 74 -65.38 55.68 -32.88
C CYS A 74 -64.20 54.72 -32.90
N VAL A 75 -63.59 54.46 -31.74
CA VAL A 75 -62.51 53.50 -31.56
C VAL A 75 -63.05 52.36 -30.69
N CYS A 76 -62.88 51.10 -31.10
CA CYS A 76 -63.25 49.98 -30.26
C CYS A 76 -62.49 50.02 -28.93
N ASN A 77 -63.16 49.69 -27.84
CA ASN A 77 -62.57 49.68 -26.50
C ASN A 77 -61.45 48.62 -26.42
N TYR A 78 -60.58 48.73 -25.42
CA TYR A 78 -59.57 47.71 -25.15
C TYR A 78 -60.22 46.32 -25.00
N GLY A 79 -59.58 45.28 -25.55
CA GLY A 79 -60.17 43.93 -25.70
C GLY A 79 -61.09 43.76 -26.93
N PHE A 80 -61.22 44.75 -27.81
CA PHE A 80 -62.07 44.65 -29.01
C PHE A 80 -61.38 45.16 -30.29
N VAL A 81 -61.78 44.59 -31.43
CA VAL A 81 -61.30 44.94 -32.79
C VAL A 81 -62.47 45.14 -33.76
N GLY A 82 -62.35 46.10 -34.67
CA GLY A 82 -63.38 46.39 -35.66
C GLY A 82 -63.35 47.83 -36.17
N ASN A 83 -64.51 48.34 -36.58
CA ASN A 83 -64.68 49.67 -37.18
C ASN A 83 -65.17 50.74 -36.19
N GLY A 84 -65.38 50.39 -34.91
CA GLY A 84 -65.84 51.29 -33.85
C GLY A 84 -67.31 51.72 -33.94
N ARG A 85 -67.89 51.78 -35.13
CA ARG A 85 -69.19 52.41 -35.39
C ARG A 85 -70.36 51.42 -35.46
N THR A 86 -70.17 50.30 -36.14
CA THR A 86 -71.19 49.24 -36.30
C THR A 86 -70.69 47.85 -35.93
N TYR A 87 -69.39 47.70 -35.75
CA TYR A 87 -68.75 46.42 -35.48
C TYR A 87 -67.54 46.62 -34.56
N CYS A 88 -67.63 46.08 -33.34
CA CYS A 88 -66.47 45.72 -32.54
C CYS A 88 -66.65 44.27 -32.07
N GLN A 89 -65.86 43.37 -32.65
CA GLN A 89 -65.77 41.99 -32.21
C GLN A 89 -64.78 41.90 -31.05
N ASP A 90 -65.03 40.94 -30.16
CA ASP A 90 -64.08 40.48 -29.15
C ASP A 90 -62.71 40.17 -29.76
N LYS A 91 -61.62 40.67 -29.16
CA LYS A 91 -60.26 40.39 -29.60
C LYS A 91 -59.73 39.19 -28.81
N ASP A 92 -59.74 38.01 -29.43
CA ASP A 92 -59.13 36.83 -28.83
C ASP A 92 -57.60 36.99 -28.76
N GLU A 93 -57.12 37.48 -27.61
CA GLU A 93 -55.69 37.65 -27.33
C GLU A 93 -54.93 36.31 -27.39
N CYS A 94 -55.57 35.19 -27.02
CA CYS A 94 -54.92 33.89 -26.95
C CYS A 94 -54.48 33.37 -28.33
N GLN A 95 -55.13 33.81 -29.42
CA GLN A 95 -54.73 33.48 -30.80
C GLN A 95 -53.38 34.09 -31.23
N ILE A 96 -52.82 35.04 -30.45
CA ILE A 96 -51.47 35.59 -30.68
C ILE A 96 -50.38 34.59 -30.23
N GLY A 97 -50.75 33.63 -29.37
CA GLY A 97 -49.92 32.58 -28.82
C GLY A 97 -49.71 32.72 -27.31
N THR A 98 -50.11 31.71 -26.55
CA THR A 98 -50.11 31.69 -25.07
C THR A 98 -48.82 32.21 -24.44
N GLU A 99 -47.67 31.65 -24.81
CA GLU A 99 -46.34 32.03 -24.29
C GLU A 99 -46.02 33.53 -24.47
N LYS A 100 -46.45 34.13 -25.58
CA LYS A 100 -46.17 35.54 -25.92
C LYS A 100 -47.08 36.53 -25.20
N ILE A 101 -48.21 36.06 -24.68
CA ILE A 101 -49.23 36.88 -24.04
C ILE A 101 -49.20 36.69 -22.53
N CYS A 102 -49.25 35.42 -22.07
CA CYS A 102 -49.28 35.05 -20.67
C CYS A 102 -47.90 34.74 -20.06
N GLY A 103 -46.88 34.49 -20.88
CA GLY A 103 -45.56 34.01 -20.42
C GLY A 103 -45.46 32.48 -20.39
N ASP A 104 -44.26 31.97 -20.10
CA ASP A 104 -43.98 30.53 -20.07
C ASP A 104 -44.77 29.80 -18.97
N HIS A 105 -45.04 28.50 -19.19
CA HIS A 105 -45.77 27.62 -18.27
C HIS A 105 -47.20 28.09 -17.89
N THR A 106 -47.91 28.68 -18.86
CA THR A 106 -49.30 29.16 -18.70
C THR A 106 -50.31 28.51 -19.64
N SER A 107 -51.61 28.68 -19.30
CA SER A 107 -52.75 28.55 -20.21
C SER A 107 -53.46 29.90 -20.32
N CYS A 108 -53.85 30.28 -21.55
CA CYS A 108 -54.57 31.52 -21.85
C CYS A 108 -56.06 31.22 -22.05
N HIS A 109 -56.92 32.03 -21.42
CA HIS A 109 -58.37 31.92 -21.50
C HIS A 109 -58.98 33.26 -21.91
N ASN A 110 -59.50 33.31 -23.15
CA ASN A 110 -60.18 34.48 -23.67
C ASN A 110 -61.58 34.66 -23.03
N THR A 111 -62.01 35.91 -22.84
CA THR A 111 -63.31 36.29 -22.31
C THR A 111 -63.83 37.54 -23.05
N TYR A 112 -65.12 37.85 -22.95
CA TYR A 112 -65.69 38.95 -23.73
C TYR A 112 -65.16 40.33 -23.29
N GLY A 113 -64.23 40.90 -24.06
CA GLY A 113 -63.53 42.16 -23.81
C GLY A 113 -62.27 42.07 -22.94
N SER A 114 -61.77 40.86 -22.65
CA SER A 114 -60.55 40.68 -21.85
C SER A 114 -60.04 39.25 -21.91
N PHE A 115 -58.85 38.98 -21.39
CA PHE A 115 -58.32 37.63 -21.26
C PHE A 115 -57.70 37.43 -19.88
N TYR A 116 -57.55 36.18 -19.48
CA TYR A 116 -56.83 35.84 -18.25
C TYR A 116 -55.91 34.64 -18.46
N CYS A 117 -54.87 34.59 -17.62
CA CYS A 117 -53.87 33.56 -17.62
C CYS A 117 -53.97 32.73 -16.34
N VAL A 118 -53.70 31.43 -16.45
CA VAL A 118 -53.51 30.52 -15.31
C VAL A 118 -52.18 29.79 -15.50
N CYS A 119 -51.53 29.42 -14.40
CA CYS A 119 -50.35 28.54 -14.48
C CYS A 119 -50.77 27.11 -14.81
N LEU A 120 -49.88 26.37 -15.49
CA LEU A 120 -50.02 24.93 -15.68
C LEU A 120 -49.83 24.18 -14.35
N GLU A 121 -50.20 22.91 -14.31
CA GLU A 121 -49.95 22.05 -13.15
C GLU A 121 -48.43 21.94 -12.88
N GLY A 122 -48.05 21.91 -11.60
CA GLY A 122 -46.64 22.06 -11.16
C GLY A 122 -46.16 23.51 -11.02
N PHE A 123 -46.94 24.52 -11.43
CA PHE A 123 -46.56 25.94 -11.38
C PHE A 123 -47.55 26.79 -10.60
N GLN A 124 -47.04 27.80 -9.88
CA GLN A 124 -47.83 28.81 -9.15
C GLN A 124 -47.54 30.22 -9.68
N ALA A 125 -48.53 31.12 -9.63
CA ALA A 125 -48.30 32.51 -9.97
C ALA A 125 -47.44 33.20 -8.89
N SER A 126 -46.49 34.06 -9.28
CA SER A 126 -45.66 34.82 -8.35
C SER A 126 -46.45 35.79 -7.46
N SER A 127 -47.62 36.26 -7.92
CA SER A 127 -48.61 37.00 -7.11
C SER A 127 -49.54 36.12 -6.27
N LYS A 128 -49.36 34.78 -6.31
CA LYS A 128 -50.16 33.73 -5.64
C LYS A 128 -51.65 33.66 -6.01
N ASN A 129 -52.10 34.48 -6.95
CA ASN A 129 -53.45 34.40 -7.51
C ASN A 129 -53.53 33.29 -8.57
N LYS A 130 -54.51 32.39 -8.47
CA LYS A 130 -54.70 31.30 -9.45
C LYS A 130 -54.98 31.80 -10.88
N ILE A 131 -55.51 33.01 -10.99
CA ILE A 131 -55.84 33.71 -12.23
C ILE A 131 -55.14 35.07 -12.18
N PHE A 132 -54.47 35.48 -13.27
CA PHE A 132 -53.81 36.78 -13.37
C PHE A 132 -53.95 37.39 -14.77
N ILE A 133 -53.70 38.69 -14.87
CA ILE A 133 -53.51 39.41 -16.14
C ILE A 133 -52.02 39.74 -16.25
N PRO A 134 -51.34 39.40 -17.36
CA PRO A 134 -49.87 39.43 -17.43
C PRO A 134 -49.30 40.85 -17.48
N ASN A 135 -50.14 41.85 -17.77
CA ASN A 135 -49.80 43.28 -17.66
C ASN A 135 -49.35 43.69 -16.24
N ASP A 136 -49.72 42.92 -15.20
CA ASP A 136 -49.34 43.19 -13.81
C ASP A 136 -47.93 42.66 -13.45
N GLY A 137 -47.18 42.12 -14.43
CA GLY A 137 -45.85 41.54 -14.19
C GLY A 137 -45.85 40.22 -13.42
N THR A 138 -47.02 39.60 -13.22
CA THR A 138 -47.12 38.24 -12.69
C THR A 138 -46.60 37.24 -13.71
N ASN A 139 -45.82 36.28 -13.24
CA ASN A 139 -45.31 35.15 -14.02
C ASN A 139 -45.57 33.84 -13.26
N CYS A 140 -45.55 32.71 -13.96
CA CYS A 140 -45.55 31.40 -13.32
C CYS A 140 -44.14 31.07 -12.84
N ILE A 141 -44.05 30.60 -11.61
CA ILE A 141 -42.85 30.04 -10.99
C ILE A 141 -43.12 28.59 -10.62
N ASP A 142 -42.07 27.80 -10.70
CA ASP A 142 -42.04 26.39 -10.34
C ASP A 142 -42.50 26.17 -8.88
N ILE A 143 -43.27 25.12 -8.61
CA ILE A 143 -43.62 24.71 -7.25
C ILE A 143 -42.56 23.71 -6.79
N ASN A 144 -41.66 24.14 -5.91
CA ASN A 144 -40.64 23.26 -5.35
C ASN A 144 -41.26 22.26 -4.36
N GLU A 145 -41.78 21.12 -4.83
CA GLU A 145 -42.47 20.17 -3.96
C GLU A 145 -41.53 19.52 -2.93
N CYS A 146 -40.21 19.57 -3.16
CA CYS A 146 -39.19 19.15 -2.19
C CYS A 146 -39.07 20.09 -0.96
N GLU A 147 -39.78 21.22 -0.90
CA GLU A 147 -39.96 21.99 0.34
C GLU A 147 -40.98 21.33 1.30
N VAL A 148 -41.73 20.32 0.84
CA VAL A 148 -42.62 19.51 1.70
C VAL A 148 -41.82 18.38 2.34
N SER A 149 -41.73 18.40 3.68
CA SER A 149 -41.12 17.33 4.46
C SER A 149 -41.77 15.96 4.19
N ASP A 150 -40.95 14.92 4.13
CA ASP A 150 -41.36 13.52 3.96
C ASP A 150 -42.12 13.19 2.66
N ILE A 151 -42.13 14.08 1.65
CA ILE A 151 -42.87 13.85 0.40
C ILE A 151 -42.48 12.54 -0.30
N CYS A 152 -41.19 12.17 -0.32
CA CYS A 152 -40.70 10.92 -0.91
C CYS A 152 -40.77 9.70 0.03
N GLY A 153 -41.36 9.86 1.22
CA GLY A 153 -41.41 8.81 2.24
C GLY A 153 -40.06 8.54 2.93
N LEU A 154 -40.08 7.60 3.88
CA LEU A 154 -38.93 7.26 4.70
C LEU A 154 -37.82 6.63 3.85
N GLY A 155 -36.62 7.20 3.90
CA GLY A 155 -35.48 6.77 3.07
C GLY A 155 -35.52 7.25 1.61
N GLY A 156 -36.48 8.08 1.22
CA GLY A 156 -36.55 8.71 -0.10
C GLY A 156 -35.93 10.11 -0.11
N ARG A 157 -35.02 10.39 -1.06
CA ARG A 157 -34.56 11.75 -1.38
C ARG A 157 -35.41 12.35 -2.51
N CYS A 158 -35.72 13.64 -2.40
CA CYS A 158 -36.46 14.40 -3.40
C CYS A 158 -35.50 15.18 -4.32
N LEU A 159 -35.80 15.23 -5.61
CA LEU A 159 -35.15 16.09 -6.60
C LEU A 159 -36.22 16.91 -7.32
N ASN A 160 -36.13 18.24 -7.24
CA ASN A 160 -37.09 19.12 -7.89
C ASN A 160 -36.80 19.28 -9.39
N THR A 161 -37.84 19.31 -10.22
CA THR A 161 -37.78 19.41 -11.69
C THR A 161 -38.83 20.42 -12.17
N ALA A 162 -38.72 20.92 -13.41
CA ALA A 162 -39.65 21.95 -13.89
C ALA A 162 -41.09 21.41 -14.04
N GLY A 163 -41.95 21.76 -13.09
CA GLY A 163 -43.35 21.33 -13.00
C GLY A 163 -43.58 20.00 -12.28
N SER A 164 -42.59 19.42 -11.58
CA SER A 164 -42.76 18.18 -10.80
C SER A 164 -41.54 17.84 -9.93
N TYR A 165 -41.61 16.76 -9.16
CA TYR A 165 -40.51 16.24 -8.35
C TYR A 165 -40.26 14.75 -8.60
N GLU A 166 -38.99 14.35 -8.61
CA GLU A 166 -38.56 12.95 -8.72
C GLU A 166 -38.07 12.43 -7.35
N CYS A 167 -38.57 11.26 -6.95
CA CYS A 167 -38.06 10.55 -5.77
C CYS A 167 -37.06 9.46 -6.17
N TYR A 168 -36.02 9.33 -5.35
CA TYR A 168 -35.00 8.28 -5.41
C TYR A 168 -34.77 7.72 -4.01
N CYS A 169 -34.35 6.48 -3.87
CA CYS A 169 -33.94 5.95 -2.56
C CYS A 169 -32.54 6.45 -2.15
N MET A 170 -32.35 6.64 -0.85
CA MET A 170 -31.05 6.93 -0.26
C MET A 170 -30.19 5.67 -0.19
N GLU A 171 -28.87 5.83 -0.06
CA GLU A 171 -27.97 4.70 0.14
C GLU A 171 -28.37 3.91 1.40
N GLY A 172 -28.43 2.58 1.28
CA GLY A 172 -28.98 1.69 2.30
C GLY A 172 -30.49 1.41 2.21
N TYR A 173 -31.19 2.04 1.26
CA TYR A 173 -32.59 1.75 0.93
C TYR A 173 -32.71 1.20 -0.50
N GLN A 174 -33.74 0.39 -0.75
CA GLN A 174 -34.10 -0.16 -2.05
C GLN A 174 -35.58 0.06 -2.35
N ILE A 175 -35.94 0.05 -3.63
CA ILE A 175 -37.30 0.30 -4.11
C ILE A 175 -38.20 -0.92 -3.86
N GLU A 176 -39.31 -0.75 -3.15
CA GLU A 176 -40.37 -1.75 -3.06
C GLU A 176 -41.38 -1.54 -4.21
N ASN A 177 -41.48 -2.54 -5.11
CA ASN A 177 -42.43 -2.62 -6.24
C ASN A 177 -42.30 -1.57 -7.37
N GLY A 178 -41.08 -1.17 -7.75
CA GLY A 178 -40.91 -0.18 -8.83
C GLY A 178 -39.51 -0.09 -9.45
N SER A 179 -39.25 1.04 -10.10
CA SER A 179 -37.96 1.48 -10.64
C SER A 179 -37.78 2.97 -10.39
N GLU A 180 -36.53 3.44 -10.36
CA GLU A 180 -36.21 4.86 -10.15
C GLU A 180 -36.12 5.64 -11.49
N PRO A 181 -36.47 6.94 -11.51
CA PRO A 181 -37.15 7.70 -10.45
C PRO A 181 -38.63 7.32 -10.28
N PHE A 182 -39.24 7.68 -9.15
CA PHE A 182 -40.67 7.44 -8.87
C PHE A 182 -41.37 8.69 -8.30
N HIS A 183 -42.70 8.69 -8.28
CA HIS A 183 -43.53 9.73 -7.67
C HIS A 183 -44.39 9.12 -6.57
N SER A 184 -44.09 9.41 -5.30
CA SER A 184 -44.75 8.82 -4.11
C SER A 184 -46.26 9.06 -4.02
N LEU A 185 -46.76 10.19 -4.55
CA LEU A 185 -48.18 10.54 -4.48
C LEU A 185 -49.05 9.91 -5.59
N THR A 186 -48.45 9.44 -6.68
CA THR A 186 -49.17 8.84 -7.83
C THR A 186 -48.84 7.37 -8.06
N THR A 187 -47.76 6.87 -7.45
CA THR A 187 -47.33 5.47 -7.52
C THR A 187 -47.23 4.87 -6.12
N ASN A 188 -47.72 3.65 -5.92
CA ASN A 188 -47.58 2.91 -4.65
C ASN A 188 -46.18 2.29 -4.55
N ILE A 189 -45.16 3.13 -4.65
CA ILE A 189 -43.73 2.81 -4.65
C ILE A 189 -43.10 3.54 -3.45
N SER A 190 -42.30 2.82 -2.67
CA SER A 190 -41.64 3.37 -1.49
C SER A 190 -40.23 2.80 -1.31
N CYS A 191 -39.40 3.55 -0.60
CA CYS A 191 -38.07 3.10 -0.20
C CYS A 191 -38.16 2.22 1.05
N LYS A 192 -37.45 1.10 1.03
CA LYS A 192 -37.38 0.12 2.10
C LYS A 192 -35.93 -0.09 2.51
N GLU A 193 -35.65 -0.09 3.81
CA GLU A 193 -34.31 -0.35 4.32
C GLU A 193 -33.82 -1.74 3.86
N ILE A 194 -32.56 -1.81 3.41
CA ILE A 194 -31.96 -3.05 2.91
C ILE A 194 -31.59 -3.92 4.11
N ASP A 195 -32.34 -5.00 4.32
CA ASP A 195 -32.07 -6.05 5.30
C ASP A 195 -31.55 -7.31 4.60
N CYS A 196 -30.28 -7.66 4.80
CA CYS A 196 -29.66 -8.87 4.24
C CYS A 196 -30.05 -10.17 4.97
N GLY A 197 -30.82 -10.09 6.05
CA GLY A 197 -31.24 -11.24 6.85
C GLY A 197 -30.06 -11.99 7.50
N LYS A 198 -30.21 -13.30 7.71
CA LYS A 198 -29.21 -14.10 8.42
C LYS A 198 -27.85 -14.14 7.69
N PRO A 199 -26.73 -13.88 8.39
CA PRO A 199 -25.40 -14.01 7.80
C PRO A 199 -25.04 -15.44 7.37
N PRO A 200 -24.05 -15.61 6.45
CA PRO A 200 -23.51 -16.91 6.05
C PRO A 200 -23.07 -17.79 7.24
N GLU A 201 -23.50 -19.06 7.27
CA GLU A 201 -23.11 -19.99 8.32
C GLU A 201 -21.80 -20.72 7.95
N VAL A 202 -20.67 -20.28 8.53
CA VAL A 202 -19.36 -20.92 8.33
C VAL A 202 -19.11 -21.97 9.41
N GLN A 203 -18.84 -23.21 8.99
CA GLN A 203 -18.59 -24.33 9.90
C GLN A 203 -17.37 -24.09 10.80
N ASN A 204 -17.47 -24.55 12.05
CA ASN A 204 -16.47 -24.37 13.11
C ASN A 204 -16.10 -22.91 13.45
N THR A 205 -16.98 -21.95 13.17
CA THR A 205 -16.80 -20.54 13.57
C THR A 205 -17.65 -20.10 14.76
N GLU A 206 -17.20 -19.02 15.40
CA GLU A 206 -17.99 -18.11 16.21
C GLU A 206 -18.21 -16.83 15.39
N ILE A 207 -19.45 -16.33 15.35
CA ILE A 207 -19.80 -15.08 14.67
C ILE A 207 -19.80 -13.94 15.70
N ILE A 208 -19.06 -12.88 15.40
CA ILE A 208 -18.92 -11.69 16.24
C ILE A 208 -19.57 -10.52 15.50
N TRP A 209 -20.69 -10.04 16.03
CA TRP A 209 -21.53 -8.97 15.49
C TRP A 209 -22.51 -8.43 16.55
N ASP A 210 -23.25 -7.39 16.21
CA ASP A 210 -24.26 -6.73 17.07
C ASP A 210 -25.71 -7.21 16.81
N ASN A 211 -25.89 -8.18 15.91
CA ASN A 211 -27.18 -8.63 15.34
C ASN A 211 -27.88 -7.64 14.40
N THR A 212 -27.20 -6.59 13.92
CA THR A 212 -27.71 -5.78 12.81
C THR A 212 -27.51 -6.47 11.47
N THR A 213 -28.51 -6.42 10.61
CA THR A 213 -28.54 -7.06 9.28
C THR A 213 -28.74 -6.05 8.15
N THR A 214 -28.70 -4.76 8.46
CA THR A 214 -28.99 -3.67 7.53
C THR A 214 -27.78 -3.33 6.65
N PHE A 215 -27.95 -2.49 5.64
CA PHE A 215 -26.86 -2.09 4.74
C PHE A 215 -25.61 -1.60 5.50
N GLY A 216 -24.45 -2.14 5.12
CA GLY A 216 -23.17 -1.83 5.77
C GLY A 216 -22.89 -2.61 7.06
N SER A 217 -23.89 -3.26 7.69
CA SER A 217 -23.67 -4.19 8.81
C SER A 217 -22.63 -5.24 8.43
N THR A 218 -21.71 -5.51 9.36
CA THR A 218 -20.54 -6.35 9.10
C THR A 218 -20.43 -7.42 10.17
N VAL A 219 -20.29 -8.68 9.75
CA VAL A 219 -20.05 -9.81 10.65
C VAL A 219 -18.61 -10.30 10.54
N TYR A 220 -18.00 -10.61 11.68
CA TYR A 220 -16.66 -11.17 11.77
C TYR A 220 -16.71 -12.63 12.17
N TYR A 221 -15.97 -13.46 11.45
CA TYR A 221 -15.83 -14.89 11.71
C TYR A 221 -14.51 -15.16 12.44
N LYS A 222 -14.59 -15.92 13.52
CA LYS A 222 -13.46 -16.40 14.31
C LYS A 222 -13.53 -17.92 14.35
N CYS A 223 -12.43 -18.63 14.07
CA CYS A 223 -12.41 -20.08 14.26
C CYS A 223 -12.53 -20.45 15.75
N LYS A 224 -13.28 -21.52 16.05
CA LYS A 224 -13.32 -22.13 17.40
C LYS A 224 -11.94 -22.66 17.79
N ASP A 225 -11.70 -22.79 19.10
CA ASP A 225 -10.45 -23.37 19.60
C ASP A 225 -10.22 -24.77 19.02
N GLY A 226 -8.98 -25.03 18.58
CA GLY A 226 -8.61 -26.24 17.84
C GLY A 226 -8.67 -26.13 16.31
N PHE A 227 -9.19 -25.03 15.76
CA PHE A 227 -9.29 -24.80 14.31
C PHE A 227 -8.43 -23.62 13.83
N GLN A 228 -7.86 -23.75 12.64
CA GLN A 228 -7.06 -22.75 11.94
C GLN A 228 -7.83 -22.23 10.72
N HIS A 229 -7.71 -20.92 10.47
CA HIS A 229 -8.36 -20.27 9.35
C HIS A 229 -7.62 -20.54 8.03
N LEU A 230 -8.39 -20.58 6.96
CA LEU A 230 -7.95 -20.51 5.57
C LEU A 230 -8.80 -19.44 4.85
N GLY A 231 -8.22 -18.82 3.82
CA GLY A 231 -8.81 -17.67 3.15
C GLY A 231 -8.41 -16.33 3.79
N GLU A 232 -8.44 -15.27 2.99
CA GLU A 232 -7.85 -13.96 3.33
C GLU A 232 -8.81 -13.02 4.08
N ARG A 233 -10.12 -13.24 3.95
CA ARG A 233 -11.17 -12.29 4.38
C ARG A 233 -12.11 -12.93 5.39
N ASN A 234 -11.87 -12.66 6.68
CA ASN A 234 -12.61 -13.23 7.80
C ASN A 234 -13.91 -12.47 8.16
N PHE A 235 -14.46 -11.68 7.24
CA PHE A 235 -15.65 -10.88 7.47
C PHE A 235 -16.53 -10.78 6.22
N SER A 236 -17.83 -10.58 6.42
CA SER A 236 -18.81 -10.37 5.35
C SER A 236 -19.66 -9.15 5.69
N GLN A 237 -19.92 -8.30 4.70
CA GLN A 237 -20.76 -7.10 4.85
C GLN A 237 -22.10 -7.24 4.12
N CYS A 238 -23.15 -6.62 4.62
CA CYS A 238 -24.44 -6.49 3.92
C CYS A 238 -24.33 -5.44 2.80
N THR A 239 -24.56 -5.86 1.56
CA THR A 239 -24.38 -5.04 0.34
C THR A 239 -25.69 -4.45 -0.18
N VAL A 240 -25.58 -3.45 -1.07
CA VAL A 240 -26.72 -2.85 -1.81
C VAL A 240 -27.58 -3.87 -2.59
N ALA A 241 -27.09 -5.08 -2.83
CA ALA A 241 -27.82 -6.15 -3.52
C ALA A 241 -28.69 -7.01 -2.58
N GLN A 242 -29.01 -6.51 -1.38
CA GLN A 242 -29.69 -7.20 -0.28
C GLN A 242 -29.06 -8.57 0.05
N LYS A 243 -27.73 -8.65 -0.03
CA LYS A 243 -26.96 -9.87 0.20
C LYS A 243 -25.68 -9.60 0.98
N TRP A 244 -25.36 -10.54 1.87
CA TRP A 244 -24.05 -10.67 2.48
C TRP A 244 -22.99 -10.98 1.41
N GLU A 245 -21.81 -10.36 1.52
CA GLU A 245 -20.67 -10.67 0.66
C GLU A 245 -20.25 -12.14 0.75
N SER A 246 -19.89 -12.72 -0.40
CA SER A 246 -19.27 -14.05 -0.46
C SER A 246 -17.88 -14.04 0.17
N ILE A 247 -17.59 -15.05 0.98
CA ILE A 247 -16.33 -15.20 1.71
C ILE A 247 -15.68 -16.54 1.42
N THR A 248 -14.35 -16.56 1.38
CA THR A 248 -13.52 -17.77 1.25
C THR A 248 -13.02 -18.31 2.59
N PHE A 249 -13.54 -17.77 3.69
CA PHE A 249 -13.11 -18.10 5.05
C PHE A 249 -13.57 -19.49 5.47
N GLU A 250 -12.64 -20.36 5.83
CA GLU A 250 -12.89 -21.73 6.26
C GLU A 250 -12.06 -22.08 7.51
N CYS A 251 -12.63 -22.82 8.45
CA CYS A 251 -11.93 -23.26 9.67
C CYS A 251 -11.70 -24.77 9.65
N LYS A 252 -10.44 -25.19 9.43
CA LYS A 252 -10.01 -26.60 9.42
C LYS A 252 -9.30 -26.98 10.73
N GLU A 253 -9.40 -28.24 11.13
CA GLU A 253 -8.81 -28.74 12.38
C GLU A 253 -7.27 -28.63 12.38
N ILE A 254 -6.69 -28.18 13.50
CA ILE A 254 -5.24 -28.04 13.65
C ILE A 254 -4.62 -29.42 13.89
N THR A 255 -3.97 -29.95 12.85
CA THR A 255 -3.17 -31.18 12.95
C THR A 255 -1.74 -30.93 12.48
N CYS A 256 -0.74 -31.20 13.32
CA CYS A 256 0.67 -30.99 13.01
C CYS A 256 1.31 -32.12 12.17
N GLY A 257 0.51 -32.99 11.55
CA GLY A 257 1.02 -34.10 10.74
C GLY A 257 1.95 -35.06 11.51
N GLN A 258 2.96 -35.60 10.82
CA GLN A 258 3.95 -36.48 11.45
C GLN A 258 4.98 -35.67 12.26
N PRO A 259 5.34 -36.09 13.49
CA PRO A 259 6.38 -35.41 14.25
C PRO A 259 7.77 -35.55 13.60
N PRO A 260 8.68 -34.57 13.80
CA PRO A 260 10.00 -34.54 13.17
C PRO A 260 10.85 -35.79 13.45
N ILE A 261 11.86 -36.01 12.62
CA ILE A 261 12.80 -37.14 12.73
C ILE A 261 14.16 -36.59 13.14
N ILE A 262 14.60 -36.86 14.36
CA ILE A 262 15.93 -36.50 14.87
C ILE A 262 16.86 -37.69 14.69
N SER A 263 17.97 -37.48 13.96
CA SER A 263 19.01 -38.50 13.72
C SER A 263 19.55 -39.09 15.03
N HIS A 264 19.82 -40.39 15.02
CA HIS A 264 20.30 -41.15 16.18
C HIS A 264 19.40 -41.03 17.44
N SER A 265 18.09 -40.80 17.26
CA SER A 265 17.10 -40.81 18.32
C SER A 265 16.01 -41.87 18.12
N LYS A 266 15.32 -42.21 19.20
CA LYS A 266 14.05 -42.94 19.24
C LYS A 266 12.93 -41.96 19.60
N ARG A 267 11.96 -41.84 18.70
CA ARG A 267 10.70 -41.12 18.89
C ARG A 267 9.73 -41.92 19.77
N ILE A 268 9.16 -41.28 20.77
CA ILE A 268 8.11 -41.79 21.66
C ILE A 268 6.85 -40.96 21.38
N TRP A 269 5.83 -41.60 20.81
CA TRP A 269 4.63 -40.91 20.30
C TRP A 269 3.43 -41.86 20.37
N ASN A 270 2.24 -41.31 20.65
CA ASN A 270 0.97 -42.04 20.76
C ASN A 270 0.16 -42.10 19.45
N GLY A 271 0.63 -41.45 18.38
CA GLY A 271 -0.07 -41.35 17.09
C GLY A 271 -0.99 -40.14 16.93
N LEU A 272 -1.17 -39.31 17.97
CA LEU A 272 -2.00 -38.09 17.90
C LEU A 272 -1.20 -36.87 17.44
N SER A 273 -1.78 -36.09 16.54
CA SER A 273 -1.17 -34.88 15.95
C SER A 273 -2.02 -33.62 16.12
N GLN A 274 -3.12 -33.69 16.88
CA GLN A 274 -4.02 -32.57 17.17
C GLN A 274 -3.34 -31.52 18.07
N LEU A 275 -3.86 -30.28 18.07
CA LEU A 275 -3.36 -29.18 18.92
C LEU A 275 -3.07 -29.63 20.38
N GLY A 276 -1.86 -29.37 20.87
CA GLY A 276 -1.43 -29.77 22.22
C GLY A 276 -0.95 -31.22 22.37
N SER A 277 -1.03 -32.05 21.32
CA SER A 277 -0.39 -33.39 21.32
C SER A 277 1.11 -33.28 21.54
N VAL A 278 1.71 -34.25 22.24
CA VAL A 278 3.14 -34.23 22.62
C VAL A 278 3.88 -35.42 22.03
N VAL A 279 5.10 -35.17 21.57
CA VAL A 279 6.10 -36.17 21.19
C VAL A 279 7.33 -36.03 22.09
N GLU A 280 7.97 -37.15 22.46
CA GLU A 280 9.23 -37.16 23.22
C GLU A 280 10.34 -37.88 22.44
N PHE A 281 11.57 -37.42 22.58
CA PHE A 281 12.74 -37.95 21.88
C PHE A 281 13.83 -38.37 22.88
N THR A 282 14.41 -39.54 22.62
CA THR A 282 15.47 -40.14 23.44
C THR A 282 16.60 -40.60 22.55
N CYS A 283 17.85 -40.22 22.83
CA CYS A 283 18.99 -40.66 22.00
C CYS A 283 19.22 -42.17 22.11
N ILE A 284 19.66 -42.80 21.01
CA ILE A 284 19.97 -44.24 20.99
C ILE A 284 21.29 -44.52 21.72
N LYS A 285 21.49 -45.77 22.15
CA LYS A 285 22.71 -46.18 22.85
C LYS A 285 23.97 -45.81 22.05
N GLY A 286 24.92 -45.13 22.70
CA GLY A 286 26.15 -44.62 22.06
C GLY A 286 26.09 -43.14 21.69
N PHE A 287 24.96 -42.47 21.91
CA PHE A 287 24.77 -41.04 21.70
C PHE A 287 24.16 -40.38 22.95
N TYR A 288 24.58 -39.15 23.27
CA TYR A 288 24.05 -38.34 24.37
C TYR A 288 23.18 -37.19 23.86
N PRO A 289 22.18 -36.72 24.63
CA PRO A 289 21.36 -35.58 24.26
C PRO A 289 22.10 -34.26 24.45
N ALA A 290 22.38 -33.57 23.36
CA ALA A 290 22.88 -32.21 23.34
C ALA A 290 21.73 -31.25 23.02
N GLY A 291 21.19 -30.60 24.05
CA GLY A 291 20.01 -29.74 23.96
C GLY A 291 19.16 -29.80 25.22
N THR A 292 18.27 -28.82 25.37
CA THR A 292 17.42 -28.62 26.56
C THR A 292 16.04 -29.26 26.42
N LYS A 293 15.42 -29.17 25.24
CA LYS A 293 14.06 -29.68 24.97
C LYS A 293 14.11 -31.10 24.42
N ARG A 294 13.63 -32.06 25.22
CA ARG A 294 13.41 -33.45 24.77
C ARG A 294 11.98 -33.75 24.30
N ARG A 295 11.06 -32.79 24.45
CA ARG A 295 9.63 -32.93 24.11
C ARG A 295 9.18 -31.76 23.26
N SER A 296 8.42 -32.04 22.22
CA SER A 296 7.78 -31.04 21.35
C SER A 296 6.27 -31.21 21.41
N PHE A 297 5.55 -30.09 21.32
CA PHE A 297 4.08 -30.06 21.30
C PHE A 297 3.56 -29.54 19.96
N CYS A 298 2.41 -30.04 19.53
CA CYS A 298 1.70 -29.50 18.36
C CYS A 298 1.15 -28.09 18.69
N THR A 299 1.56 -27.09 17.92
CA THR A 299 1.28 -25.67 18.17
C THR A 299 0.08 -25.16 17.37
N ARG A 300 -0.37 -23.93 17.69
CA ARG A 300 -1.51 -23.26 17.03
C ARG A 300 -1.32 -22.94 15.54
N SER A 301 -0.10 -23.07 14.99
CA SER A 301 0.18 -22.83 13.57
C SER A 301 0.05 -24.08 12.68
N GLY A 302 -0.26 -25.25 13.26
CA GLY A 302 -0.19 -26.53 12.55
C GLY A 302 1.24 -27.09 12.43
N ALA A 303 2.20 -26.56 13.19
CA ALA A 303 3.57 -27.08 13.27
C ALA A 303 3.90 -27.64 14.66
N TRP A 304 4.76 -28.66 14.70
CA TRP A 304 5.41 -29.11 15.95
C TRP A 304 6.39 -28.05 16.46
N GLU A 305 6.44 -27.84 17.78
CA GLU A 305 7.38 -26.92 18.42
C GLU A 305 8.84 -27.28 18.06
N PHE A 306 9.67 -26.27 17.77
CA PHE A 306 11.09 -26.43 17.50
C PHE A 306 11.85 -27.07 18.68
N LEU A 307 12.71 -28.03 18.35
CA LEU A 307 13.60 -28.73 19.27
C LEU A 307 15.05 -28.38 18.99
N ASP A 308 15.79 -28.07 20.06
CA ASP A 308 17.25 -27.87 20.05
C ASP A 308 18.03 -29.20 20.19
N LEU A 309 17.33 -30.31 20.49
CA LEU A 309 17.92 -31.63 20.72
C LEU A 309 18.65 -32.18 19.49
N ARG A 310 19.97 -32.33 19.65
CA ARG A 310 20.82 -33.20 18.83
C ARG A 310 21.22 -34.44 19.63
N CYS A 311 21.48 -35.54 18.95
CA CYS A 311 22.08 -36.73 19.56
C CYS A 311 23.54 -36.82 19.10
N GLU A 312 24.45 -36.40 19.98
CA GLU A 312 25.90 -36.32 19.71
C GLU A 312 26.57 -37.62 20.15
N LYS A 313 27.60 -38.06 19.41
CA LYS A 313 28.25 -39.37 19.60
C LYS A 313 29.13 -39.35 20.85
N VAL A 314 29.12 -40.42 21.65
CA VAL A 314 30.02 -40.55 22.81
C VAL A 314 31.47 -40.78 22.35
N GLU A 315 32.39 -39.96 22.85
CA GLU A 315 33.85 -40.06 22.63
C GLU A 315 34.57 -40.37 23.94
N GLU A 316 35.04 -41.62 24.10
CA GLU A 316 35.75 -42.11 25.30
C GLU A 316 37.26 -41.78 25.30
N PHE A 317 37.80 -41.30 24.18
CA PHE A 317 39.21 -40.97 23.98
C PHE A 317 39.37 -39.58 23.36
N ALA A 318 38.81 -38.56 24.00
CA ALA A 318 39.03 -37.18 23.59
C ALA A 318 40.34 -36.63 24.16
N ASP A 319 40.84 -35.53 23.58
CA ASP A 319 41.88 -34.69 24.15
C ASP A 319 43.15 -35.48 24.56
N VAL A 320 43.52 -36.51 23.78
CA VAL A 320 44.62 -37.44 24.07
C VAL A 320 45.97 -36.74 23.90
N ALA A 321 46.77 -36.68 24.95
CA ALA A 321 48.10 -36.07 24.94
C ALA A 321 49.13 -36.96 25.65
N LEU A 322 50.39 -36.86 25.22
CA LEU A 322 51.54 -37.43 25.91
C LEU A 322 52.44 -36.27 26.32
N ASN A 323 52.70 -36.13 27.63
CA ASN A 323 53.67 -35.16 28.16
C ASN A 323 54.76 -35.89 28.94
N GLU A 324 56.01 -35.71 28.54
CA GLU A 324 57.20 -36.44 29.01
C GLU A 324 57.07 -37.98 28.90
N SER A 325 56.37 -38.60 29.86
CA SER A 325 56.07 -40.03 29.93
C SER A 325 54.63 -40.32 30.40
N CYS A 326 53.83 -39.28 30.65
CA CYS A 326 52.47 -39.37 31.15
C CYS A 326 51.45 -39.19 30.02
N LEU A 327 50.64 -40.23 29.82
CA LEU A 327 49.57 -40.31 28.84
C LEU A 327 48.27 -39.85 29.49
N THR A 328 47.67 -38.80 28.96
CA THR A 328 46.40 -38.24 29.41
C THR A 328 45.34 -38.32 28.32
N TRP A 329 44.08 -38.48 28.72
CA TRP A 329 42.92 -38.32 27.83
C TRP A 329 41.68 -37.91 28.63
N ARG A 330 40.72 -37.28 27.95
CA ARG A 330 39.44 -36.86 28.53
C ARG A 330 38.29 -37.76 28.08
N ARG A 331 37.39 -38.04 29.02
CA ARG A 331 36.11 -38.71 28.83
C ARG A 331 35.06 -37.62 28.62
N ARG A 332 34.48 -37.49 27.41
CA ARG A 332 33.40 -36.52 27.17
C ARG A 332 32.06 -37.08 27.68
N TYR A 333 31.21 -36.21 28.20
CA TYR A 333 30.04 -36.58 29.03
C TYR A 333 28.97 -37.39 28.27
N GLY A 334 29.07 -38.72 28.34
CA GLY A 334 28.02 -39.65 27.86
C GLY A 334 27.61 -40.74 28.85
N SER A 335 28.43 -40.98 29.88
CA SER A 335 28.40 -42.20 30.70
C SER A 335 28.27 -41.92 32.22
N ALA A 336 27.43 -40.94 32.58
CA ALA A 336 27.14 -40.58 33.97
C ALA A 336 26.67 -41.78 34.80
N GLY A 337 27.50 -42.20 35.76
CA GLY A 337 27.23 -43.36 36.64
C GLY A 337 27.75 -44.72 36.15
N ILE A 338 28.49 -44.78 35.03
CA ILE A 338 29.12 -46.01 34.55
C ILE A 338 30.62 -46.01 34.89
N ASN A 339 31.02 -46.99 35.71
CA ASN A 339 32.43 -47.32 35.92
C ASN A 339 32.98 -47.99 34.64
N GLU A 340 33.68 -47.24 33.80
CA GLU A 340 34.47 -47.80 32.70
C GLU A 340 35.85 -48.21 33.23
N THR A 341 36.35 -49.35 32.74
CA THR A 341 37.68 -49.87 33.04
C THR A 341 38.52 -49.84 31.78
N TYR A 342 39.63 -49.12 31.83
CA TYR A 342 40.59 -49.04 30.73
C TYR A 342 41.70 -50.06 30.97
N GLN A 343 42.00 -50.89 29.97
CA GLN A 343 43.21 -51.71 29.93
C GLN A 343 44.21 -51.04 29.00
N LEU A 344 45.42 -50.83 29.50
CA LEU A 344 46.55 -50.35 28.71
C LEU A 344 47.52 -51.51 28.47
N SER A 345 47.90 -51.75 27.22
CA SER A 345 48.84 -52.80 26.84
C SER A 345 50.01 -52.18 26.07
N MET A 346 51.20 -52.19 26.67
CA MET A 346 52.41 -51.56 26.12
C MET A 346 53.38 -52.61 25.55
N ARG A 347 53.98 -52.32 24.39
CA ARG A 347 54.96 -53.19 23.71
C ARG A 347 56.16 -52.38 23.23
N MET A 348 57.37 -52.89 23.42
CA MET A 348 58.59 -52.32 22.83
C MET A 348 58.68 -52.66 21.34
N LEU A 349 58.99 -51.68 20.50
CA LEU A 349 59.17 -51.82 19.06
C LEU A 349 60.66 -52.00 18.74
N GLY A 350 61.06 -53.21 18.35
CA GLY A 350 62.44 -53.54 17.93
C GLY A 350 63.20 -54.51 18.84
N SER A 351 62.58 -55.01 19.92
CA SER A 351 63.12 -56.13 20.71
C SER A 351 62.66 -57.47 20.14
N GLU A 352 63.53 -58.49 20.11
CA GLU A 352 63.11 -59.88 19.87
C GLU A 352 62.33 -60.46 21.07
N SER A 353 62.38 -59.81 22.25
CA SER A 353 61.53 -60.18 23.37
C SER A 353 60.12 -59.62 23.17
N ASN A 354 59.12 -60.52 23.10
CA ASN A 354 57.71 -60.16 22.90
C ASN A 354 57.06 -59.71 24.24
N THR A 355 57.73 -58.81 24.95
CA THR A 355 57.38 -58.37 26.31
C THR A 355 56.26 -57.33 26.29
N THR A 356 55.03 -57.81 26.53
CA THR A 356 53.84 -56.99 26.79
C THR A 356 53.72 -56.63 28.27
N THR A 357 53.60 -55.34 28.56
CA THR A 357 53.27 -54.82 29.90
C THR A 357 51.82 -54.36 29.92
N ASP A 358 50.97 -55.06 30.68
CA ASP A 358 49.55 -54.73 30.85
C ASP A 358 49.31 -53.95 32.15
N ILE A 359 48.57 -52.84 32.07
CA ILE A 359 48.15 -52.00 33.20
C ILE A 359 46.63 -51.88 33.16
N LEU A 360 45.94 -52.22 34.26
CA LEU A 360 44.50 -51.93 34.40
C LEU A 360 44.31 -50.61 35.15
N ILE A 361 43.48 -49.72 34.59
CA ILE A 361 43.05 -48.47 35.20
C ILE A 361 41.53 -48.51 35.38
N ASN A 362 41.08 -48.33 36.62
CA ASN A 362 39.67 -48.23 36.99
C ASN A 362 39.44 -46.84 37.62
N PRO A 363 39.32 -45.77 36.80
CA PRO A 363 39.18 -44.42 37.32
C PRO A 363 37.84 -44.26 38.06
N PRO A 364 37.80 -43.54 39.19
CA PRO A 364 36.56 -43.16 39.86
C PRO A 364 35.55 -42.54 38.88
N ALA A 365 34.27 -42.81 39.08
CA ALA A 365 33.16 -42.32 38.24
C ALA A 365 32.96 -40.79 38.21
N ARG A 366 33.90 -40.01 38.77
CA ARG A 366 33.94 -38.54 38.81
C ARG A 366 35.16 -37.96 38.11
N GLU A 367 36.14 -38.77 37.70
CA GLU A 367 37.34 -38.28 37.00
C GLU A 367 37.06 -38.16 35.50
N GLU A 368 36.98 -36.92 35.02
CA GLU A 368 36.81 -36.59 33.60
C GLU A 368 38.08 -36.84 32.79
N THR A 369 39.25 -36.65 33.39
CA THR A 369 40.56 -36.82 32.76
C THR A 369 41.28 -37.99 33.40
N VAL A 370 41.63 -39.00 32.61
CA VAL A 370 42.48 -40.12 33.05
C VAL A 370 43.93 -39.75 32.75
N ASN A 371 44.83 -40.01 33.70
CA ASN A 371 46.27 -39.77 33.59
C ASN A 371 47.04 -41.03 33.99
N VAL A 372 47.95 -41.50 33.13
CA VAL A 372 48.74 -42.73 33.34
C VAL A 372 50.19 -42.48 32.93
N CYS A 373 51.09 -42.43 33.92
CA CYS A 373 52.53 -42.30 33.67
C CYS A 373 53.17 -43.67 33.40
N LEU A 374 53.92 -43.76 32.31
CA LEU A 374 54.52 -44.99 31.81
C LEU A 374 56.02 -45.03 32.10
N GLN A 375 56.52 -46.21 32.49
CA GLN A 375 57.96 -46.43 32.64
C GLN A 375 58.59 -46.67 31.26
N LEU A 376 58.86 -45.58 30.55
CA LEU A 376 59.54 -45.58 29.25
C LEU A 376 61.06 -45.48 29.44
N HIS A 377 61.82 -46.16 28.61
CA HIS A 377 63.27 -46.00 28.51
C HIS A 377 63.62 -45.03 27.38
N GLN A 378 64.69 -44.26 27.57
CA GLN A 378 65.23 -43.38 26.54
C GLN A 378 65.62 -44.20 25.29
N ASP A 379 65.59 -43.54 24.13
CA ASP A 379 65.97 -44.08 22.81
C ASP A 379 65.24 -45.36 22.37
N THR A 380 64.10 -45.70 23.00
CA THR A 380 63.26 -46.83 22.60
C THR A 380 61.85 -46.41 22.17
N ASN A 381 61.33 -47.06 21.15
CA ASN A 381 60.00 -46.80 20.60
C ASN A 381 58.98 -47.77 21.18
N TYR A 382 57.78 -47.29 21.49
CA TYR A 382 56.72 -48.09 22.11
C TYR A 382 55.42 -48.03 21.31
N SER A 383 54.70 -49.15 21.28
CA SER A 383 53.30 -49.20 20.88
C SER A 383 52.44 -49.34 22.13
N VAL A 384 51.45 -48.47 22.29
CA VAL A 384 50.53 -48.46 23.44
C VAL A 384 49.11 -48.63 22.93
N GLU A 385 48.42 -49.65 23.43
CA GLU A 385 47.03 -49.98 23.13
C GLU A 385 46.15 -49.65 24.34
N ILE A 386 45.16 -48.75 24.18
CA ILE A 386 44.15 -48.45 25.22
C ILE A 386 42.83 -49.10 24.84
N THR A 387 42.31 -50.00 25.67
CA THR A 387 41.00 -50.64 25.49
C THR A 387 40.02 -50.19 26.57
N ALA A 388 38.96 -49.47 26.18
CA ALA A 388 37.80 -49.16 27.01
C ALA A 388 36.85 -50.38 27.00
N ARG A 389 36.77 -51.12 28.12
CA ARG A 389 36.18 -52.48 28.13
C ARG A 389 34.65 -52.51 28.02
N PHE A 390 33.93 -51.54 28.60
CA PHE A 390 32.48 -51.45 28.56
C PHE A 390 31.99 -50.84 27.24
N ALA A 391 32.65 -49.78 26.76
CA ALA A 391 32.41 -49.16 25.46
C ALA A 391 32.86 -50.03 24.27
N ARG A 392 33.83 -50.94 24.50
CA ARG A 392 34.51 -51.77 23.49
C ARG A 392 35.22 -50.96 22.40
N LEU A 393 35.82 -49.84 22.81
CA LEU A 393 36.63 -48.99 21.93
C LEU A 393 38.12 -49.22 22.21
N ILE A 394 38.93 -49.16 21.15
CA ILE A 394 40.38 -49.34 21.21
C ILE A 394 41.05 -48.11 20.58
N LEU A 395 42.07 -47.57 21.24
CA LEU A 395 42.99 -46.55 20.73
C LEU A 395 44.40 -47.13 20.61
N MET A 396 45.06 -46.91 19.48
CA MET A 396 46.45 -47.30 19.26
C MET A 396 47.33 -46.05 19.16
N LEU A 397 48.38 -45.99 19.97
CA LEU A 397 49.35 -44.91 20.00
C LEU A 397 50.76 -45.48 19.74
N LYS A 398 51.59 -44.69 19.05
CA LYS A 398 53.03 -44.96 18.90
C LYS A 398 53.80 -43.84 19.58
N ILE A 399 54.55 -44.19 20.61
CA ILE A 399 55.48 -43.29 21.28
C ILE A 399 56.84 -43.47 20.60
N ILE A 400 57.31 -42.40 19.98
CA ILE A 400 58.61 -42.35 19.29
C ILE A 400 59.42 -41.27 20.00
N HIS A 401 60.58 -41.61 20.54
CA HIS A 401 61.47 -40.62 21.15
C HIS A 401 62.12 -39.76 20.04
N PRO A 402 61.90 -38.43 20.02
CA PRO A 402 62.51 -37.56 19.00
C PRO A 402 63.97 -37.27 19.31
N VAL A 403 64.80 -37.15 18.28
CA VAL A 403 66.08 -36.44 18.38
C VAL A 403 65.78 -34.95 18.60
N VAL A 404 66.48 -34.32 19.54
CA VAL A 404 66.21 -32.92 19.93
C VAL A 404 66.79 -31.95 18.90
N GLU A 405 65.93 -31.41 18.05
CA GLU A 405 66.22 -30.16 17.32
C GLU A 405 65.73 -28.93 18.12
N LYS A 406 66.28 -27.75 17.80
CA LYS A 406 66.05 -26.52 18.58
C LYS A 406 64.60 -26.04 18.46
N LYS A 407 63.87 -26.07 19.57
CA LYS A 407 62.60 -25.37 19.72
C LYS A 407 62.85 -23.85 19.72
N VAL A 408 62.18 -23.13 18.81
CA VAL A 408 62.03 -21.67 18.86
C VAL A 408 60.62 -21.39 19.33
N GLU A 409 60.47 -20.84 20.52
CA GLU A 409 59.16 -20.50 21.09
C GLU A 409 58.89 -18.99 20.95
N PHE A 410 57.65 -18.67 20.61
CA PHE A 410 57.09 -17.33 20.72
C PHE A 410 55.86 -17.44 21.62
N SER A 411 55.62 -16.43 22.44
CA SER A 411 54.66 -16.51 23.55
C SER A 411 53.83 -15.23 23.66
N ASN A 412 52.82 -15.25 24.53
CA ASN A 412 51.98 -14.08 24.85
C ASN A 412 51.39 -13.35 23.63
N ILE A 413 50.77 -14.07 22.68
CA ILE A 413 49.95 -13.40 21.66
C ILE A 413 48.73 -12.77 22.35
N THR A 414 48.58 -11.46 22.19
CA THR A 414 47.52 -10.64 22.76
C THR A 414 46.82 -9.85 21.67
N LEU A 415 45.53 -9.59 21.87
CA LEU A 415 44.72 -8.76 21.00
C LEU A 415 44.64 -7.34 21.58
N VAL A 416 45.23 -6.37 20.89
CA VAL A 416 45.26 -4.96 21.26
C VAL A 416 44.18 -4.21 20.48
N ASN A 417 43.33 -3.46 21.18
CA ASN A 417 42.24 -2.65 20.63
C ASN A 417 41.26 -3.41 19.70
N GLY A 418 41.15 -4.75 19.82
CA GLY A 418 40.26 -5.58 19.02
C GLY A 418 40.73 -5.90 17.59
N THR A 419 41.63 -5.08 17.02
CA THR A 419 42.05 -5.14 15.61
C THR A 419 43.52 -5.49 15.40
N CYS A 420 44.38 -5.31 16.41
CA CYS A 420 45.81 -5.58 16.31
C CYS A 420 46.21 -6.81 17.13
N ILE A 421 47.08 -7.66 16.58
CA ILE A 421 47.77 -8.72 17.34
C ILE A 421 49.16 -8.23 17.75
N LYS A 422 49.59 -8.62 18.95
CA LYS A 422 50.95 -8.35 19.46
C LYS A 422 51.48 -9.58 20.19
N TRP A 423 52.71 -9.99 19.91
CA TRP A 423 53.32 -11.19 20.50
C TRP A 423 54.74 -10.94 21.03
N TRP A 424 55.26 -11.88 21.82
CA TRP A 424 56.60 -11.84 22.39
C TRP A 424 57.51 -12.86 21.69
N ARG A 425 58.72 -12.43 21.29
CA ARG A 425 59.77 -13.31 20.75
C ARG A 425 60.79 -13.66 21.82
N GLU A 426 60.97 -14.96 22.06
CA GLU A 426 61.91 -15.49 23.05
C GLU A 426 63.32 -15.74 22.48
N SER A 427 63.56 -15.26 21.26
CA SER A 427 64.81 -15.43 20.50
C SER A 427 66.00 -14.75 21.20
N GLY A 428 66.95 -15.55 21.70
CA GLY A 428 68.10 -15.10 22.48
C GLY A 428 69.19 -14.34 21.70
N THR A 429 68.95 -13.99 20.43
CA THR A 429 69.89 -13.25 19.58
C THR A 429 69.18 -12.06 18.92
N ALA A 430 69.38 -10.88 19.49
CA ALA A 430 68.64 -9.63 19.18
C ALA A 430 68.97 -8.98 17.81
N GLN A 431 69.36 -9.77 16.80
CA GLN A 431 69.67 -9.34 15.42
C GLN A 431 69.23 -10.39 14.37
N ALA A 432 68.42 -11.38 14.75
CA ALA A 432 67.86 -12.34 13.81
C ALA A 432 66.48 -11.86 13.31
N GLU A 433 66.34 -11.66 12.00
CA GLU A 433 65.05 -11.53 11.33
C GLU A 433 64.34 -12.89 11.31
N GLU A 434 63.12 -12.96 11.84
CA GLU A 434 62.26 -14.15 11.82
C GLU A 434 61.00 -13.89 11.00
N THR A 435 60.64 -14.85 10.14
CA THR A 435 59.44 -14.78 9.29
C THR A 435 58.32 -15.63 9.86
N TYR A 436 57.20 -14.97 10.14
CA TYR A 436 55.95 -15.56 10.59
C TYR A 436 54.97 -15.70 9.44
N VAL A 437 54.24 -16.82 9.39
CA VAL A 437 53.08 -17.00 8.53
C VAL A 437 51.85 -16.73 9.38
N ILE A 438 51.08 -15.70 9.00
CA ILE A 438 49.90 -15.26 9.72
C ILE A 438 48.69 -15.52 8.83
N HIS A 439 47.82 -16.40 9.31
CA HIS A 439 46.64 -16.92 8.62
C HIS A 439 45.38 -16.46 9.37
N VAL A 440 44.62 -15.58 8.74
CA VAL A 440 43.37 -15.03 9.25
C VAL A 440 42.21 -15.71 8.53
N GLN A 441 41.29 -16.30 9.29
CA GLN A 441 40.03 -16.83 8.78
C GLN A 441 38.86 -16.15 9.50
N GLY A 442 37.86 -15.72 8.74
CA GLY A 442 36.68 -15.01 9.22
C GLY A 442 35.40 -15.70 8.76
N LEU A 443 34.54 -16.06 9.72
CA LEU A 443 33.30 -16.79 9.51
C LEU A 443 32.12 -16.02 10.09
N ARG A 444 30.97 -16.05 9.40
CA ARG A 444 29.71 -15.49 9.88
C ARG A 444 28.74 -16.61 10.19
N TRP A 445 28.33 -16.73 11.45
CA TRP A 445 27.47 -17.83 11.92
C TRP A 445 26.05 -17.83 11.30
N TYR A 446 25.63 -16.68 10.76
CA TYR A 446 24.35 -16.46 10.07
C TYR A 446 24.47 -16.49 8.53
N GLN A 447 25.68 -16.61 7.98
CA GLN A 447 25.97 -16.64 6.54
C GLN A 447 27.01 -17.76 6.29
N GLU A 448 26.57 -19.02 6.21
CA GLU A 448 27.45 -20.19 6.03
C GLU A 448 28.35 -20.12 4.77
N GLN A 449 27.95 -19.32 3.77
CA GLN A 449 28.71 -19.10 2.53
C GLN A 449 29.76 -17.96 2.65
N PHE A 450 29.80 -17.22 3.77
CA PHE A 450 30.81 -16.19 3.99
C PHE A 450 32.09 -16.79 4.56
N HIS A 451 33.17 -16.67 3.79
CA HIS A 451 34.50 -17.10 4.17
C HIS A 451 35.50 -15.99 3.80
N HIS A 452 36.00 -15.25 4.79
CA HIS A 452 37.02 -14.22 4.59
C HIS A 452 38.39 -14.76 5.01
N GLU A 453 39.28 -15.00 4.06
CA GLU A 453 40.59 -15.61 4.31
C GLU A 453 41.73 -14.72 3.81
N LEU A 454 42.76 -14.59 4.63
CA LEU A 454 43.99 -13.84 4.32
C LEU A 454 45.19 -14.60 4.90
N ILE A 455 46.20 -14.83 4.07
CA ILE A 455 47.50 -15.37 4.48
C ILE A 455 48.55 -14.32 4.13
N LEU A 456 49.39 -13.95 5.10
CA LEU A 456 50.51 -13.04 4.88
C LEU A 456 51.77 -13.52 5.59
N ASN A 457 52.92 -13.25 4.98
CA ASN A 457 54.23 -13.50 5.57
C ASN A 457 54.73 -12.18 6.18
N PHE A 458 55.15 -12.23 7.44
CA PHE A 458 55.61 -11.06 8.19
C PHE A 458 56.99 -11.32 8.78
N THR A 459 58.00 -10.62 8.25
CA THR A 459 59.41 -10.74 8.67
C THR A 459 59.77 -9.59 9.61
N THR A 460 60.42 -9.90 10.74
CA THR A 460 60.73 -8.89 11.76
C THR A 460 61.94 -9.26 12.62
N ASP A 461 62.69 -8.24 13.04
CA ASP A 461 63.77 -8.30 14.03
C ASP A 461 63.30 -7.90 15.45
N SER A 462 62.16 -7.20 15.57
CA SER A 462 61.58 -6.72 16.84
C SER A 462 61.27 -7.83 17.85
N GLN A 463 61.53 -7.57 19.14
CA GLN A 463 61.18 -8.49 20.24
C GLN A 463 59.67 -8.50 20.55
N THR A 464 58.93 -7.44 20.21
CA THR A 464 57.47 -7.38 20.36
C THR A 464 56.79 -6.90 19.08
N PRO A 465 56.62 -7.79 18.08
CA PRO A 465 56.02 -7.41 16.80
C PRO A 465 54.51 -7.20 16.95
N GLU A 466 53.96 -6.33 16.10
CA GLU A 466 52.57 -5.90 16.14
C GLU A 466 52.02 -5.78 14.71
N VAL A 467 50.84 -6.35 14.45
CA VAL A 467 50.20 -6.36 13.12
C VAL A 467 48.71 -6.07 13.29
N CYS A 468 48.17 -5.13 12.52
CA CYS A 468 46.77 -4.71 12.59
C CYS A 468 45.96 -5.13 11.37
N PHE A 469 44.70 -5.53 11.59
CA PHE A 469 43.79 -6.03 10.55
C PHE A 469 42.51 -5.21 10.48
N ASN A 470 42.04 -4.97 9.26
CA ASN A 470 40.70 -4.43 9.01
C ASN A 470 39.69 -5.58 9.00
N PHE A 471 39.32 -6.07 10.19
CA PHE A 471 38.27 -7.08 10.34
C PHE A 471 36.91 -6.52 9.90
N LEU A 472 36.13 -7.31 9.16
CA LEU A 472 34.78 -6.93 8.74
C LEU A 472 33.77 -7.04 9.90
N PRO A 473 32.75 -6.16 9.99
CA PRO A 473 31.74 -6.21 11.06
C PRO A 473 30.96 -7.53 11.15
N GLY A 474 30.38 -7.79 12.32
CA GLY A 474 29.50 -8.93 12.62
C GLY A 474 30.14 -10.31 12.44
N SER A 475 31.47 -10.43 12.48
CA SER A 475 32.19 -11.62 12.02
C SER A 475 33.09 -12.21 13.11
N ASN A 476 33.10 -13.54 13.22
CA ASN A 476 34.02 -14.26 14.10
C ASN A 476 35.34 -14.49 13.36
N TYR A 477 36.45 -13.94 13.86
CA TYR A 477 37.78 -14.10 13.27
C TYR A 477 38.67 -14.98 14.14
N SER A 478 39.35 -15.95 13.53
CA SER A 478 40.48 -16.68 14.09
C SER A 478 41.76 -16.28 13.37
N VAL A 479 42.74 -15.77 14.13
CA VAL A 479 44.07 -15.40 13.65
C VAL A 479 45.06 -16.42 14.16
N ASN A 480 45.60 -17.23 13.26
CA ASN A 480 46.63 -18.21 13.51
C ASN A 480 48.01 -17.63 13.15
N VAL A 481 48.90 -17.51 14.12
CA VAL A 481 50.30 -17.10 13.90
C VAL A 481 51.19 -18.33 14.03
N SER A 482 52.09 -18.53 13.06
CA SER A 482 53.00 -19.68 13.02
C SER A 482 54.39 -19.29 12.52
N THR A 483 55.42 -20.10 12.83
CA THR A 483 56.72 -19.97 12.16
C THR A 483 56.62 -20.43 10.70
N ILE A 484 57.58 -20.04 9.85
CA ILE A 484 57.64 -20.48 8.44
C ILE A 484 57.69 -22.02 8.26
N ASN A 485 58.14 -22.77 9.27
CA ASN A 485 58.16 -24.23 9.29
C ASN A 485 56.84 -24.87 9.76
N LEU A 486 55.93 -24.10 10.36
CA LEU A 486 54.72 -24.54 11.07
C LEU A 486 54.97 -25.31 12.40
N ASP A 487 56.22 -25.44 12.85
CA ASP A 487 56.62 -26.18 14.07
C ASP A 487 55.91 -25.71 15.36
N HIS A 488 55.55 -24.44 15.42
CA HIS A 488 54.74 -23.85 16.49
C HIS A 488 53.69 -22.92 15.90
N ASN A 489 52.46 -23.02 16.40
CA ASN A 489 51.36 -22.13 16.03
C ASN A 489 50.53 -21.75 17.26
N VAL A 490 49.92 -20.56 17.21
CA VAL A 490 49.04 -20.04 18.26
C VAL A 490 47.86 -19.33 17.60
N VAL A 491 46.66 -19.73 17.97
CA VAL A 491 45.40 -19.16 17.46
C VAL A 491 44.78 -18.23 18.49
N VAL A 492 44.53 -16.98 18.10
CA VAL A 492 43.73 -16.01 18.86
C VAL A 492 42.40 -15.81 18.14
N SER A 493 41.29 -15.76 18.87
CA SER A 493 39.97 -15.47 18.31
C SER A 493 39.45 -14.11 18.77
N THR A 494 38.75 -13.42 17.86
CA THR A 494 38.07 -12.15 18.12
C THR A 494 36.70 -12.15 17.45
N LYS A 495 35.81 -11.27 17.92
CA LYS A 495 34.50 -11.02 17.32
C LYS A 495 34.37 -9.53 17.06
N THR A 496 34.00 -9.15 15.85
CA THR A 496 33.60 -7.77 15.56
C THR A 496 32.13 -7.56 15.91
N GLU A 497 31.80 -6.39 16.46
CA GLU A 497 30.42 -5.98 16.68
C GLU A 497 29.70 -5.74 15.34
N ILE A 498 28.38 -5.65 15.38
CA ILE A 498 27.54 -5.35 14.20
C ILE A 498 27.42 -3.83 14.09
N ASP A 499 27.90 -3.26 12.98
CA ASP A 499 27.78 -1.84 12.68
C ASP A 499 26.35 -1.48 12.22
N ASP A 500 26.05 -0.19 12.12
CA ASP A 500 24.80 0.29 11.51
C ASP A 500 24.70 -0.20 10.04
N PRO A 501 23.60 -0.86 9.63
CA PRO A 501 23.47 -1.40 8.28
C PRO A 501 23.45 -0.28 7.23
N GLU A 502 23.93 -0.53 6.00
CA GLU A 502 23.79 0.47 4.93
C GLU A 502 22.30 0.84 4.74
N PRO A 503 21.95 2.14 4.66
CA PRO A 503 20.59 2.55 4.32
C PRO A 503 20.23 2.06 2.90
N PRO A 504 18.98 1.70 2.65
CA PRO A 504 18.61 1.04 1.41
C PRO A 504 18.59 2.01 0.24
N LYS A 505 18.92 1.50 -0.95
CA LYS A 505 18.96 2.27 -2.19
C LYS A 505 17.53 2.52 -2.67
N VAL A 506 16.95 3.62 -2.22
CA VAL A 506 15.63 4.13 -2.62
C VAL A 506 15.74 5.38 -3.50
N GLU A 507 14.73 5.58 -4.34
CA GLU A 507 14.46 6.86 -5.00
C GLU A 507 13.62 7.72 -4.06
N PHE A 508 14.06 8.95 -3.77
CA PHE A 508 13.28 9.88 -2.93
C PHE A 508 12.21 10.58 -3.76
N ILE A 509 10.94 10.36 -3.42
CA ILE A 509 9.80 10.86 -4.18
C ILE A 509 9.10 12.01 -3.43
N SER A 510 9.03 13.20 -4.03
CA SER A 510 8.20 14.31 -3.52
C SER A 510 6.97 14.51 -4.41
N VAL A 511 5.76 14.37 -3.85
CA VAL A 511 4.48 14.52 -4.58
C VAL A 511 3.51 15.41 -3.82
N GLN A 512 2.52 15.94 -4.54
CA GLN A 512 1.41 16.73 -3.98
C GLN A 512 0.07 16.16 -4.47
N GLY A 513 -0.93 16.08 -3.59
CA GLY A 513 -2.30 15.68 -3.96
C GLY A 513 -2.55 14.20 -4.29
N PHE A 514 -1.55 13.32 -4.19
CA PHE A 514 -1.74 11.87 -4.36
C PHE A 514 -0.75 11.02 -3.57
N VAL A 515 -1.09 9.73 -3.38
CA VAL A 515 -0.22 8.72 -2.75
C VAL A 515 0.67 8.08 -3.81
N PRO A 516 2.01 8.08 -3.65
CA PRO A 516 2.93 7.43 -4.57
C PRO A 516 3.06 5.92 -4.27
N LEU A 517 3.26 5.10 -5.31
CA LEU A 517 3.74 3.73 -5.14
C LEU A 517 5.26 3.76 -4.94
N LEU A 518 5.72 3.30 -3.78
CA LEU A 518 7.12 3.38 -3.37
C LEU A 518 7.85 2.07 -3.66
N ARG A 519 9.13 2.18 -4.05
CA ARG A 519 9.98 1.04 -4.44
C ARG A 519 11.23 0.96 -3.57
N LEU A 520 11.50 -0.23 -3.05
CA LEU A 520 12.62 -0.55 -2.15
C LEU A 520 13.47 -1.66 -2.77
N ARG A 521 14.79 -1.47 -2.77
CA ARG A 521 15.78 -2.52 -3.06
C ARG A 521 16.54 -2.88 -1.78
N LYS A 522 16.86 -4.16 -1.63
CA LYS A 522 17.67 -4.66 -0.51
C LYS A 522 19.04 -3.95 -0.49
N ALA A 523 19.50 -3.54 0.69
CA ALA A 523 20.83 -2.99 0.91
C ALA A 523 21.92 -4.09 0.92
N GLU A 524 23.19 -3.69 0.81
CA GLU A 524 24.32 -4.61 0.82
C GLU A 524 24.73 -4.98 2.26
N GLU A 525 24.78 -6.28 2.57
CA GLU A 525 25.03 -6.83 3.93
C GLU A 525 26.52 -6.78 4.35
N LYS A 526 27.18 -5.64 4.08
CA LYS A 526 28.57 -5.35 4.44
C LYS A 526 28.75 -5.24 5.96
N ASN A 527 28.04 -4.28 6.56
CA ASN A 527 28.13 -3.91 7.98
C ASN A 527 27.45 -4.93 8.92
N GLY A 528 26.68 -5.85 8.36
CA GLY A 528 25.98 -6.90 9.10
C GLY A 528 24.84 -7.51 8.29
N PRO A 529 24.21 -8.58 8.80
CA PRO A 529 23.03 -9.20 8.21
C PRO A 529 21.78 -8.37 8.51
N ILE A 530 20.92 -8.16 7.52
CA ILE A 530 19.71 -7.36 7.72
C ILE A 530 18.59 -8.29 8.17
N SER A 531 17.85 -7.93 9.23
CA SER A 531 16.74 -8.72 9.75
C SER A 531 15.40 -8.29 9.15
N SER A 532 15.12 -6.97 9.13
CA SER A 532 13.90 -6.41 8.53
C SER A 532 14.07 -4.99 7.99
N TYR A 533 13.09 -4.56 7.21
CA TYR A 533 12.87 -3.17 6.82
C TYR A 533 11.51 -2.71 7.38
N GLN A 534 11.48 -1.56 8.02
CA GLN A 534 10.24 -0.93 8.51
C GLN A 534 9.90 0.33 7.72
N ALA A 535 8.64 0.47 7.31
CA ALA A 535 8.11 1.71 6.78
C ALA A 535 7.46 2.52 7.91
N VAL A 536 7.95 3.73 8.16
CA VAL A 536 7.47 4.64 9.21
C VAL A 536 6.77 5.83 8.57
N VAL A 537 5.54 6.10 9.00
CA VAL A 537 4.74 7.25 8.54
C VAL A 537 4.81 8.34 9.60
N ILE A 538 5.23 9.55 9.19
CA ILE A 538 5.38 10.72 10.06
C ILE A 538 4.45 11.83 9.55
N PRO A 539 3.35 12.14 10.25
CA PRO A 539 2.50 13.28 9.90
C PRO A 539 3.21 14.63 10.20
N TRP A 540 2.85 15.68 9.46
CA TRP A 540 3.30 17.07 9.67
C TRP A 540 4.82 17.35 9.55
N SER A 541 5.62 16.46 8.91
CA SER A 541 7.06 16.69 8.72
C SER A 541 7.40 17.42 7.40
N SER A 542 7.56 18.74 7.49
CA SER A 542 7.86 19.61 6.34
C SER A 542 9.26 19.45 5.75
N GLN A 543 10.19 18.81 6.47
CA GLN A 543 11.60 18.61 6.05
C GLN A 543 12.08 17.15 6.10
N CYS A 544 11.21 16.18 6.41
CA CYS A 544 11.58 14.75 6.53
C CYS A 544 12.72 14.42 7.53
N ASN A 545 13.10 15.36 8.41
CA ASN A 545 14.15 15.15 9.39
C ASN A 545 13.64 14.24 10.53
N PHE A 546 14.33 13.13 10.79
CA PHE A 546 13.91 12.09 11.73
C PHE A 546 15.11 11.47 12.44
N ASN A 547 15.04 11.35 13.78
CA ASN A 547 16.03 10.59 14.53
C ASN A 547 15.77 9.09 14.38
N CYS A 548 16.64 8.39 13.63
CA CYS A 548 16.52 6.96 13.38
C CYS A 548 16.54 6.10 14.65
N TYR A 549 17.06 6.62 15.77
CA TYR A 549 17.10 5.95 17.07
C TYR A 549 15.90 6.25 17.98
N SER A 550 14.93 7.07 17.54
CA SER A 550 13.70 7.28 18.30
C SER A 550 12.83 6.01 18.36
N SER A 551 12.27 5.73 19.53
CA SER A 551 11.67 4.44 19.91
C SER A 551 10.26 4.21 19.33
N THR A 552 10.11 4.34 18.02
CA THR A 552 8.86 4.11 17.29
C THR A 552 8.49 2.63 17.15
N ASN A 553 8.35 1.92 18.27
CA ASN A 553 7.56 0.67 18.32
C ASN A 553 6.04 0.96 18.40
N VAL A 554 5.64 2.20 18.13
CA VAL A 554 4.26 2.72 18.10
C VAL A 554 3.52 2.10 16.92
N THR A 555 2.54 1.25 17.23
CA THR A 555 1.52 0.81 16.27
C THR A 555 0.42 1.86 16.19
N TYR A 556 -0.29 1.95 15.06
CA TYR A 556 -1.41 2.88 14.87
C TYR A 556 -2.50 2.80 15.96
N PHE A 557 -2.65 1.63 16.60
CA PHE A 557 -3.64 1.39 17.66
C PHE A 557 -3.10 1.59 19.09
N SER A 558 -1.83 1.98 19.26
CA SER A 558 -1.29 2.37 20.57
C SER A 558 -1.73 3.80 20.96
N LYS A 559 -1.65 4.15 22.25
CA LYS A 559 -2.51 5.18 22.86
C LYS A 559 -2.43 6.60 22.25
N GLY A 560 -3.35 6.88 21.33
CA GLY A 560 -4.26 8.02 21.49
C GLY A 560 -3.74 9.41 21.08
N SER A 561 -2.83 9.51 20.12
CA SER A 561 -2.37 10.79 19.57
C SER A 561 -2.47 10.85 18.05
N ASP A 562 -3.21 11.83 17.54
CA ASP A 562 -3.47 12.01 16.10
C ASP A 562 -2.30 12.66 15.32
N SER A 563 -1.17 12.86 16.00
CA SER A 563 0.07 13.48 15.51
C SER A 563 1.32 12.63 15.75
N GLU A 564 1.20 11.40 16.26
CA GLU A 564 2.35 10.51 16.46
C GLU A 564 2.72 9.71 15.21
N SER A 565 4.03 9.52 14.99
CA SER A 565 4.58 8.70 13.94
C SER A 565 4.42 7.21 14.24
N TYR A 566 3.91 6.43 13.30
CA TYR A 566 3.67 4.99 13.48
C TYR A 566 4.44 4.15 12.47
N VAL A 567 4.74 2.91 12.82
CA VAL A 567 5.20 1.90 11.85
C VAL A 567 3.98 1.39 11.10
N ALA A 568 3.98 1.60 9.78
CA ALA A 568 2.91 1.16 8.88
C ALA A 568 3.17 -0.26 8.33
N ALA A 569 4.44 -0.64 8.18
CA ALA A 569 4.81 -1.96 7.67
C ALA A 569 6.15 -2.46 8.22
N GLU A 570 6.29 -3.78 8.30
CA GLU A 570 7.57 -4.47 8.51
C GLU A 570 7.71 -5.63 7.53
N PHE A 571 8.85 -5.68 6.84
CA PHE A 571 9.19 -6.65 5.81
C PHE A 571 10.44 -7.43 6.23
N PRO A 572 10.39 -8.76 6.43
CA PRO A 572 11.59 -9.53 6.74
C PRO A 572 12.55 -9.55 5.54
N ALA A 573 13.85 -9.44 5.78
CA ALA A 573 14.85 -9.26 4.73
C ALA A 573 15.04 -10.48 3.80
N GLN A 574 14.45 -11.62 4.15
CA GLN A 574 14.39 -12.85 3.35
C GLN A 574 13.20 -12.86 2.37
N ALA A 575 12.15 -12.06 2.62
CA ALA A 575 11.04 -11.90 1.68
C ALA A 575 11.39 -10.93 0.51
N ILE A 576 12.41 -10.09 0.72
CA ILE A 576 13.00 -9.25 -0.33
C ILE A 576 14.20 -10.00 -0.93
N GLY A 577 13.92 -10.88 -1.88
CA GLY A 577 14.95 -11.53 -2.71
C GLY A 577 15.55 -10.57 -3.74
N ASP A 578 15.94 -11.08 -4.91
CA ASP A 578 16.50 -10.27 -6.02
C ASP A 578 15.47 -9.28 -6.65
N GLY A 579 14.24 -9.25 -6.13
CA GLY A 579 13.17 -8.35 -6.57
C GLY A 579 13.23 -6.96 -5.94
N THR A 580 12.53 -6.01 -6.56
CA THR A 580 12.22 -4.71 -5.92
C THR A 580 10.88 -4.84 -5.20
N LEU A 581 10.85 -4.54 -3.90
CA LEU A 581 9.62 -4.51 -3.10
C LEU A 581 8.81 -3.25 -3.43
N GLU A 582 7.49 -3.38 -3.54
CA GLU A 582 6.56 -2.25 -3.73
C GLU A 582 5.69 -2.04 -2.48
N PHE A 583 5.40 -0.78 -2.14
CA PHE A 583 4.62 -0.39 -0.96
C PHE A 583 3.80 0.88 -1.24
N ALA A 584 2.52 0.91 -0.83
CA ALA A 584 1.62 2.04 -1.04
C ALA A 584 1.18 2.64 0.31
N PRO A 585 1.65 3.84 0.72
CA PRO A 585 1.29 4.43 2.01
C PRO A 585 -0.22 4.61 2.23
N GLY A 586 -0.78 3.95 3.23
CA GLY A 586 -2.20 4.04 3.60
C GLY A 586 -3.17 3.13 2.84
N ASP A 587 -2.68 2.06 2.21
CA ASP A 587 -3.50 1.06 1.47
C ASP A 587 -4.43 0.19 2.36
N ARG A 588 -4.36 0.32 3.69
CA ARG A 588 -5.16 -0.44 4.69
C ARG A 588 -4.82 -1.93 4.79
N LEU A 589 -3.67 -2.36 4.27
CA LEU A 589 -3.18 -3.72 4.43
C LEU A 589 -2.42 -3.91 5.75
N TYR A 590 -2.22 -5.18 6.12
CA TYR A 590 -1.34 -5.59 7.22
C TYR A 590 -0.01 -6.10 6.66
N TYR A 591 1.08 -5.60 7.22
CA TYR A 591 2.45 -5.97 6.83
C TYR A 591 3.20 -6.44 8.07
N GLY A 592 3.35 -7.76 8.19
CA GLY A 592 3.78 -8.40 9.43
C GLY A 592 2.77 -8.16 10.54
N LYS A 593 3.21 -7.48 11.61
CA LYS A 593 2.38 -7.11 12.78
C LYS A 593 1.81 -5.68 12.73
N TYR A 594 2.06 -4.93 11.64
CA TYR A 594 1.73 -3.52 11.52
C TYR A 594 0.58 -3.29 10.53
N TYR A 595 -0.20 -2.24 10.76
CA TYR A 595 -1.35 -1.85 9.94
C TYR A 595 -1.04 -0.55 9.19
N ASN A 596 -1.17 -0.57 7.87
CA ASN A 596 -0.90 0.57 7.00
C ASN A 596 -2.11 1.52 6.97
N ALA A 597 -2.33 2.20 8.10
CA ALA A 597 -3.49 3.06 8.31
C ALA A 597 -3.63 4.16 7.25
N PRO A 598 -4.86 4.47 6.78
CA PRO A 598 -5.09 5.37 5.66
C PRO A 598 -4.69 6.81 5.99
N LEU A 599 -3.97 7.44 5.07
CA LEU A 599 -3.54 8.83 5.22
C LEU A 599 -4.75 9.78 5.18
N LYS A 600 -4.82 10.71 6.13
CA LYS A 600 -5.87 11.74 6.19
C LYS A 600 -5.61 12.85 5.17
N GLN A 601 -6.67 13.32 4.53
CA GLN A 601 -6.64 14.42 3.57
C GLN A 601 -6.17 15.74 4.21
N GLY A 602 -5.67 16.66 3.39
CA GLY A 602 -5.27 18.02 3.82
C GLY A 602 -4.13 18.04 4.84
N ARG A 603 -3.26 17.03 4.85
CA ARG A 603 -2.06 16.94 5.69
C ARG A 603 -0.84 16.54 4.88
N ASP A 604 0.32 16.99 5.34
CA ASP A 604 1.64 16.56 4.88
C ASP A 604 2.10 15.31 5.63
N TYR A 605 2.80 14.42 4.93
CA TYR A 605 3.42 13.20 5.47
C TYR A 605 4.85 13.03 4.95
N CYS A 606 5.74 12.58 5.82
CA CYS A 606 6.99 11.97 5.41
C CYS A 606 6.94 10.46 5.61
N ILE A 607 7.45 9.71 4.62
CA ILE A 607 7.62 8.27 4.68
C ILE A 607 9.13 8.00 4.83
N ILE A 608 9.51 7.37 5.93
CA ILE A 608 10.89 6.92 6.20
C ILE A 608 10.95 5.41 6.04
N VAL A 609 12.00 4.88 5.42
CA VAL A 609 12.35 3.46 5.54
C VAL A 609 13.53 3.30 6.51
N ARG A 610 13.38 2.37 7.46
CA ARG A 610 14.38 1.99 8.45
C ARG A 610 14.86 0.57 8.13
N THR A 611 16.15 0.39 7.88
CA THR A 611 16.81 -0.93 7.88
C THR A 611 17.11 -1.32 9.32
N ILE A 612 16.85 -2.57 9.70
CA ILE A 612 17.13 -3.10 11.03
C ILE A 612 18.08 -4.31 10.92
N SER A 613 19.06 -4.36 11.81
CA SER A 613 19.84 -5.55 12.12
C SER A 613 19.59 -5.87 13.59
N GLU A 614 18.99 -7.02 13.89
CA GLU A 614 18.57 -7.42 15.26
C GLU A 614 18.91 -8.90 15.47
N TRP A 615 20.01 -9.16 16.19
CA TRP A 615 20.65 -10.48 16.33
C TRP A 615 21.36 -10.58 17.68
N ASP A 616 21.26 -11.72 18.38
CA ASP A 616 21.88 -11.95 19.70
C ASP A 616 21.69 -10.79 20.71
N GLU A 617 20.45 -10.28 20.82
CA GLU A 617 20.03 -9.13 21.65
C GLU A 617 20.64 -7.76 21.26
N VAL A 618 21.55 -7.71 20.28
CA VAL A 618 22.08 -6.47 19.69
C VAL A 618 21.15 -5.99 18.58
N ARG A 619 20.77 -4.71 18.61
CA ARG A 619 19.93 -4.07 17.58
C ARG A 619 20.52 -2.75 17.07
N THR A 620 21.00 -2.74 15.83
CA THR A 620 21.41 -1.53 15.10
C THR A 620 20.41 -1.20 13.98
N GLN A 621 20.31 0.08 13.59
CA GLN A 621 19.32 0.51 12.60
C GLN A 621 19.70 1.80 11.88
N SER A 622 19.52 1.84 10.57
CA SER A 622 19.74 3.03 9.73
C SER A 622 18.46 3.43 9.01
N CYS A 623 18.34 4.70 8.63
CA CYS A 623 17.10 5.26 8.07
C CYS A 623 17.40 6.19 6.90
N VAL A 624 16.48 6.22 5.93
CA VAL A 624 16.49 7.19 4.82
C VAL A 624 15.07 7.65 4.52
N ALA A 625 14.93 8.93 4.13
CA ALA A 625 13.66 9.45 3.63
C ALA A 625 13.32 8.79 2.29
N TRP A 626 12.13 8.20 2.21
CA TRP A 626 11.65 7.46 1.03
C TRP A 626 10.70 8.32 0.20
N ALA A 627 9.81 9.07 0.86
CA ALA A 627 8.95 10.04 0.18
C ALA A 627 8.48 11.18 1.08
N GLN A 628 8.13 12.30 0.45
CA GLN A 628 7.37 13.39 1.04
C GLN A 628 6.07 13.60 0.26
N ILE A 629 4.94 13.49 0.94
CA ILE A 629 3.60 13.72 0.40
C ILE A 629 3.12 15.06 0.98
N LYS A 630 2.81 16.02 0.13
CA LYS A 630 2.27 17.34 0.52
C LYS A 630 0.80 17.44 0.16
N ASP A 631 0.05 18.17 0.98
CA ASP A 631 -1.32 18.62 0.68
C ASP A 631 -2.15 17.53 -0.01
N LEU A 632 -2.44 16.46 0.73
CA LEU A 632 -3.19 15.29 0.24
C LEU A 632 -4.67 15.66 0.00
N SER A 633 -4.90 16.38 -1.09
CA SER A 633 -6.20 16.69 -1.67
C SER A 633 -6.78 15.45 -2.39
N SER A 634 -8.04 15.53 -2.82
CA SER A 634 -8.58 14.56 -3.77
C SER A 634 -7.81 14.64 -5.09
N PRO A 635 -7.52 13.54 -5.79
CA PRO A 635 -7.15 13.64 -7.20
C PRO A 635 -8.25 14.43 -7.92
N PRO A 636 -7.92 15.34 -8.86
CA PRO A 636 -8.94 15.88 -9.73
C PRO A 636 -9.65 14.69 -10.37
N GLN A 637 -10.98 14.64 -10.30
CA GLN A 637 -11.74 13.63 -11.03
C GLN A 637 -11.30 13.75 -12.48
N HIS A 638 -10.61 12.72 -12.98
CA HIS A 638 -10.32 12.64 -14.40
C HIS A 638 -11.68 12.55 -15.06
N LEU A 639 -12.12 13.67 -15.62
CA LEU A 639 -13.21 13.68 -16.58
C LEU A 639 -12.72 12.78 -17.70
N THR A 640 -13.15 11.52 -17.67
CA THR A 640 -13.10 10.65 -18.83
C THR A 640 -14.06 11.25 -19.82
N VAL A 641 -13.57 12.28 -20.52
CA VAL A 641 -14.12 12.74 -21.78
C VAL A 641 -14.04 11.51 -22.67
N VAL A 642 -15.13 10.75 -22.68
CA VAL A 642 -15.40 9.77 -23.72
C VAL A 642 -15.49 10.62 -24.97
N VAL A 643 -14.36 10.76 -25.66
CA VAL A 643 -14.30 11.33 -27.00
C VAL A 643 -15.03 10.32 -27.88
N LEU A 644 -16.36 10.45 -27.91
CA LEU A 644 -17.19 9.92 -28.96
C LEU A 644 -16.57 10.45 -30.25
N GLY A 645 -15.88 9.56 -30.96
CA GLY A 645 -15.18 9.84 -32.21
C GLY A 645 -16.19 10.19 -33.29
N SER A 646 -16.72 11.41 -33.22
CA SER A 646 -17.73 11.93 -34.12
C SER A 646 -17.07 12.07 -35.50
N VAL A 647 -17.36 11.09 -36.36
CA VAL A 647 -16.81 10.97 -37.73
C VAL A 647 -16.97 12.29 -38.51
N ALA A 648 -17.99 13.07 -38.18
CA ALA A 648 -18.20 14.45 -38.63
C ALA A 648 -16.96 15.37 -38.51
N ALA A 649 -16.18 15.29 -37.42
CA ALA A 649 -15.00 16.12 -37.20
C ALA A 649 -13.84 15.74 -38.15
N CYS A 650 -13.67 14.45 -38.44
CA CYS A 650 -12.73 14.00 -39.46
C CYS A 650 -13.19 14.41 -40.87
N CYS A 651 -14.50 14.34 -41.15
CA CYS A 651 -15.06 14.79 -42.42
C CYS A 651 -14.89 16.30 -42.65
N SER A 652 -15.06 17.15 -41.63
CA SER A 652 -14.88 18.61 -41.79
C SER A 652 -13.41 19.01 -41.98
N ILE A 653 -12.46 18.33 -41.33
CA ILE A 653 -11.02 18.51 -41.60
C ILE A 653 -10.66 18.04 -43.02
N LEU A 654 -11.21 16.91 -43.48
CA LEU A 654 -10.97 16.43 -44.85
C LEU A 654 -11.58 17.35 -45.91
N LEU A 655 -12.76 17.93 -45.66
CA LEU A 655 -13.38 18.96 -46.50
C LEU A 655 -12.56 20.25 -46.55
N LEU A 656 -12.03 20.71 -45.42
CA LEU A 656 -11.14 21.88 -45.38
C LEU A 656 -9.86 21.65 -46.20
N LEU A 657 -9.25 20.46 -46.10
CA LEU A 657 -8.07 20.08 -46.89
C LEU A 657 -8.39 19.94 -48.39
N LEU A 658 -9.58 19.47 -48.76
CA LEU A 658 -10.03 19.40 -50.15
C LEU A 658 -10.34 20.80 -50.73
N CYS A 659 -10.90 21.71 -49.93
CA CYS A 659 -11.10 23.11 -50.34
C CYS A 659 -9.77 23.85 -50.57
N VAL A 660 -8.74 23.58 -49.77
CA VAL A 660 -7.38 24.13 -49.97
C VAL A 660 -6.69 23.56 -51.22
N ALA A 661 -7.16 22.42 -51.74
CA ALA A 661 -6.63 21.81 -52.97
C ALA A 661 -7.31 22.29 -54.27
N CYS A 662 -8.29 23.20 -54.21
CA CYS A 662 -9.06 23.65 -55.38
C CYS A 662 -9.46 25.13 -55.34
N GLY A 663 -8.46 26.03 -55.37
CA GLY A 663 -8.59 27.49 -55.56
C GLY A 663 -7.34 28.09 -56.19
#